data_AF-A0A1M6EUS8-F1
#
_entry.id   AF-A0A1M6EUS8-F1
#
_cell.length_a   1.000
_cell.length_b   1.000
_cell.length_c   1.000
_cell.angle_alpha   90.00
_cell.angle_beta   90.00
_cell.angle_gamma   90.00
#
_symmetry.space_group_name_H-M   'P 1'
#
loop_
_entity.id
_entity.type
_entity.pdbx_description
1 polymer ?
#
loop_
_entity_poly.entity_id
_entity_poly.type
_entity_poly.pdbx_seq_one_letter_code
_entity_poly.pdbx_strand_id
1 'polypeptide(L)'
;MDIRIISLGSIGLALSGLIHAAQFDFGNGTVDGNTGVAANVVITDGAALNTINATVDGISLTLQGMDSGGGTYGSNSQGFGIYSSGTSGATDRRISDGDGETVQFSFDKTVTIQTVRMGSMTNGESFSISFVSGTDPFGGGNYTFTEDGTYGPTEDIPVNIVVEAGTVLEFTTENDLGGGVLWNDMVVAEGVVTPSSDAETLASFPTSTVLENPVAGDSPGVTTIASGNSKGQSFSLAAQTEVTSFVFEITEVTTSGAVQIEVARGLDNLPWLDSTLVHQFTLPADLLSAGDYLQVNLPSPLVLSRGTWTVTLEGVGSTSFSARLSGDDLYPEGSLMRKNGASGNTWDNGTMAGSDLVFAVLGTQQAAATPPAGKPNLVFVLVDDLGWTDIQAGSSGPNVINGNNYGSTYYQTPNVARLAAGGLSFTHCYVQQNCAPTRAAILSGLYPSREGNGVYNVSSLNRGSNGEAYNTPGQNEDVAASHVTIGEALQSAGYVTAHFGKYHAGEHEGGQSTSPENQGYEYNFGGGSQGNPGSFYASGQKFAGNVGIELDRWADDYTQAYLDSVLKAPLANPLNARATDINDPDLILSDFANSNHDANKHLTDAMGDAALSFLDDHRQGEMKDFPFYMQFHFYAVHTPIQPRWDLRKKYNALTGNSYHDGAAYAALVEGMDQTLGRILDYLEDPNGDGDSGDSIANNTLIIFTSDNGGHSGATDNYPLRHVKGSVYEGGIRVPLIVWQPGTVPAGQQSDSLVHAVDFYPTLVEHAGSTLPAGINFDGTSFDAHMADPTTNTRDRETIFYHLPGYMDNRFRPCSVALGRVNGKTYKLIYTYDTNYAPTPGNPESLQVLSSPWELYCLDDNISETNNLMDGSYSNHLLYGGVADTLAAQLRAWIDQGGDDWNIKQITDPNNGNAEVPFLPSDAPDVIVPHEQQFHITGQGVDEGTGNITMTWNSEANFVYQIEASSTMQEGSWQVIEANIVAAGSSTTKNITDPAASVDDIRFYRVKLVAHQ
;
A
#
# COMPACT_ATOMS: atom_id res chain seq x y z
N MET A 1 22.07 -49.82 26.53
CA MET A 1 21.59 -50.90 25.65
C MET A 1 21.58 -50.30 24.26
N ASP A 2 22.48 -50.78 23.39
CA ASP A 2 22.59 -50.38 21.98
C ASP A 2 21.28 -50.70 21.24
N ILE A 3 20.76 -49.78 20.43
CA ILE A 3 20.06 -50.15 19.19
C ILE A 3 20.49 -49.24 18.05
N ARG A 4 20.93 -49.92 16.99
CA ARG A 4 21.45 -49.45 15.69
C ARG A 4 20.30 -48.97 14.80
N ILE A 5 20.51 -47.87 14.06
CA ILE A 5 19.68 -47.52 12.91
C ILE A 5 20.29 -48.18 11.66
N ILE A 6 19.52 -49.04 11.00
CA ILE A 6 19.79 -49.55 9.65
C ILE A 6 18.91 -48.75 8.69
N SER A 7 19.57 -48.07 7.74
CA SER A 7 19.17 -47.65 6.37
C SER A 7 17.83 -48.21 5.83
N LEU A 8 16.94 -47.53 5.07
CA LEU A 8 17.04 -46.51 4.01
C LEU A 8 15.68 -45.81 3.85
N GLY A 9 15.68 -44.52 3.45
CA GLY A 9 14.54 -43.89 2.76
C GLY A 9 14.07 -42.54 3.32
N SER A 10 14.70 -41.46 2.83
CA SER A 10 14.17 -40.09 2.71
C SER A 10 13.31 -39.52 3.87
N ILE A 11 13.94 -38.74 4.75
CA ILE A 11 13.28 -37.67 5.53
C ILE A 11 14.16 -36.42 5.45
N GLY A 12 13.63 -35.36 4.83
CA GLY A 12 14.13 -34.00 5.00
C GLY A 12 13.71 -33.47 6.36
N LEU A 13 14.69 -33.08 7.17
CA LEU A 13 14.47 -32.39 8.44
C LEU A 13 14.20 -30.90 8.15
N ALA A 14 12.95 -30.47 8.33
CA ALA A 14 12.65 -29.07 8.66
C ALA A 14 12.79 -28.93 10.18
N LEU A 15 13.80 -28.18 10.61
CA LEU A 15 14.03 -27.79 12.00
C LEU A 15 13.67 -26.31 12.13
N SER A 16 12.40 -26.01 12.35
CA SER A 16 11.91 -24.74 12.90
C SER A 16 10.51 -24.94 13.46
N GLY A 17 10.42 -25.14 14.77
CA GLY A 17 9.17 -25.32 15.50
C GLY A 17 9.46 -26.04 16.81
N LEU A 18 9.18 -25.39 17.94
CA LEU A 18 9.15 -26.05 19.25
C LEU A 18 8.20 -27.25 19.15
N ILE A 19 8.74 -28.47 19.30
CA ILE A 19 7.92 -29.68 19.34
C ILE A 19 7.30 -29.73 20.73
N HIS A 20 6.03 -29.34 20.87
CA HIS A 20 5.24 -29.54 22.09
C HIS A 20 4.93 -31.04 22.22
N ALA A 21 5.51 -31.71 23.21
CA ALA A 21 5.30 -33.13 23.44
C ALA A 21 4.05 -33.32 24.32
N ALA A 22 2.94 -33.77 23.73
CA ALA A 22 1.75 -34.17 24.50
C ALA A 22 1.99 -35.53 25.18
N GLN A 23 1.65 -35.63 26.47
CA GLN A 23 1.72 -36.88 27.25
C GLN A 23 0.30 -37.38 27.53
N PHE A 24 0.05 -38.67 27.31
CA PHE A 24 -1.26 -39.31 27.54
C PHE A 24 -1.13 -40.48 28.54
N ASP A 25 -2.03 -40.57 29.51
CA ASP A 25 -2.13 -41.68 30.47
C ASP A 25 -3.50 -42.36 30.35
N PHE A 26 -3.52 -43.64 29.99
CA PHE A 26 -4.73 -44.41 29.74
C PHE A 26 -4.89 -45.50 30.80
N GLY A 27 -5.89 -45.36 31.65
CA GLY A 27 -6.14 -46.24 32.79
C GLY A 27 -6.48 -47.70 32.49
N ASN A 28 -6.57 -48.14 31.22
CA ASN A 28 -6.46 -49.51 30.69
C ASN A 28 -6.95 -49.56 29.22
N GLY A 29 -6.07 -49.59 28.22
CA GLY A 29 -6.44 -49.72 26.80
C GLY A 29 -5.23 -49.89 25.86
N THR A 30 -5.44 -50.45 24.66
CA THR A 30 -4.38 -50.70 23.66
C THR A 30 -4.43 -49.61 22.57
N VAL A 31 -3.27 -49.07 22.16
CA VAL A 31 -3.14 -47.99 21.16
C VAL A 31 -2.55 -48.53 19.85
N ASP A 32 -3.15 -48.21 18.70
CA ASP A 32 -2.59 -48.46 17.38
C ASP A 32 -2.07 -47.13 16.79
N GLY A 33 -0.76 -47.03 16.57
CA GLY A 33 -0.09 -45.76 16.25
C GLY A 33 0.11 -45.57 14.75
N ASN A 34 -0.42 -44.47 14.19
CA ASN A 34 -0.04 -44.00 12.86
C ASN A 34 0.76 -42.68 12.96
N THR A 35 1.87 -42.60 12.26
CA THR A 35 2.88 -41.53 12.40
C THR A 35 2.66 -40.42 11.38
N GLY A 36 2.22 -39.25 11.85
CA GLY A 36 2.19 -38.02 11.06
C GLY A 36 1.77 -36.81 11.89
N VAL A 37 2.75 -35.96 12.24
CA VAL A 37 2.73 -34.54 12.75
C VAL A 37 1.69 -34.10 13.81
N ALA A 38 0.66 -34.87 14.13
CA ALA A 38 -0.30 -34.67 15.20
C ALA A 38 -0.44 -35.98 16.01
N ALA A 39 -0.44 -35.87 17.34
CA ALA A 39 -0.60 -37.03 18.22
C ALA A 39 -2.09 -37.39 18.33
N ASN A 40 -2.59 -38.18 17.39
CA ASN A 40 -3.97 -38.66 17.39
C ASN A 40 -4.07 -40.00 18.12
N VAL A 41 -5.05 -40.15 19.01
CA VAL A 41 -5.33 -41.39 19.72
C VAL A 41 -6.66 -41.96 19.22
N VAL A 42 -6.58 -43.10 18.53
CA VAL A 42 -7.75 -43.82 18.01
C VAL A 42 -8.18 -44.85 19.06
N ILE A 43 -9.42 -44.78 19.56
CA ILE A 43 -9.99 -45.82 20.43
C ILE A 43 -10.86 -46.73 19.57
N THR A 44 -10.36 -47.91 19.24
CA THR A 44 -11.15 -48.94 18.55
C THR A 44 -11.92 -49.78 19.57
N ASP A 45 -13.25 -49.63 19.53
CA ASP A 45 -14.34 -50.48 20.04
C ASP A 45 -13.98 -51.56 21.10
N GLY A 46 -14.57 -51.44 22.29
CA GLY A 46 -14.70 -52.56 23.23
C GLY A 46 -14.20 -52.37 24.68
N ALA A 47 -13.76 -51.18 25.09
CA ALA A 47 -13.44 -50.91 26.50
C ALA A 47 -13.99 -49.54 26.94
N ALA A 48 -14.87 -49.55 27.95
CA ALA A 48 -15.34 -48.34 28.62
C ALA A 48 -14.15 -47.65 29.31
N LEU A 49 -13.57 -46.65 28.64
CA LEU A 49 -12.59 -45.74 29.23
C LEU A 49 -13.37 -44.61 29.90
N ASN A 50 -13.51 -44.67 31.22
CA ASN A 50 -14.28 -43.69 31.97
C ASN A 50 -13.60 -42.30 32.01
N THR A 51 -12.31 -42.19 31.64
CA THR A 51 -11.56 -40.93 31.69
C THR A 51 -10.37 -40.94 30.72
N ILE A 52 -10.16 -39.85 29.98
CA ILE A 52 -8.94 -39.59 29.18
C ILE A 52 -8.25 -38.33 29.73
N ASN A 53 -6.94 -38.40 29.95
CA ASN A 53 -6.12 -37.24 30.32
C ASN A 53 -5.12 -36.92 29.20
N ALA A 54 -5.13 -35.67 28.73
CA ALA A 54 -4.19 -35.16 27.74
C ALA A 54 -3.51 -33.90 28.29
N THR A 55 -2.18 -33.84 28.24
CA THR A 55 -1.42 -32.65 28.69
C THR A 55 -0.76 -31.96 27.50
N VAL A 56 -1.04 -30.67 27.30
CA VAL A 56 -0.39 -29.78 26.31
C VAL A 56 0.09 -28.53 27.04
N ASP A 57 1.36 -28.16 26.86
CA ASP A 57 2.00 -26.99 27.50
C ASP A 57 1.80 -26.89 29.02
N GLY A 58 1.73 -28.05 29.67
CA GLY A 58 1.55 -28.17 31.12
C GLY A 58 0.14 -27.86 31.62
N ILE A 59 -0.86 -27.77 30.73
CA ILE A 59 -2.29 -27.80 31.04
C ILE A 59 -2.78 -29.23 30.77
N SER A 60 -3.45 -29.85 31.74
CA SER A 60 -4.06 -31.17 31.58
C SER A 60 -5.56 -31.04 31.37
N LEU A 61 -6.05 -31.57 30.25
CA LEU A 61 -7.45 -31.76 29.95
C LEU A 61 -7.89 -33.16 30.38
N THR A 62 -8.96 -33.23 31.17
CA THR A 62 -9.62 -34.47 31.58
C THR A 62 -10.99 -34.56 30.92
N LEU A 63 -11.24 -35.63 30.14
CA LEU A 63 -12.54 -35.92 29.54
C LEU A 63 -13.29 -37.00 30.35
N GLN A 64 -14.60 -36.85 30.59
CA GLN A 64 -15.43 -37.77 31.39
C GLN A 64 -16.79 -38.08 30.72
N GLY A 65 -17.35 -39.26 31.01
CA GLY A 65 -18.76 -39.58 30.71
C GLY A 65 -19.08 -40.22 29.35
N MET A 66 -18.11 -40.87 28.68
CA MET A 66 -18.30 -41.35 27.30
C MET A 66 -19.14 -42.63 27.21
N ASP A 67 -20.22 -42.60 26.42
CA ASP A 67 -20.97 -43.78 26.04
C ASP A 67 -20.29 -44.53 24.87
N SER A 68 -20.62 -45.82 24.72
CA SER A 68 -19.80 -46.83 24.00
C SER A 68 -19.62 -46.70 22.46
N GLY A 69 -19.82 -45.52 21.87
CA GLY A 69 -19.57 -45.25 20.44
C GLY A 69 -18.10 -44.91 20.15
N GLY A 70 -17.46 -45.62 19.23
CA GLY A 70 -16.04 -45.40 18.89
C GLY A 70 -15.75 -44.01 18.30
N GLY A 71 -14.73 -43.32 18.83
CA GLY A 71 -14.24 -42.01 18.38
C GLY A 71 -12.70 -41.90 18.39
N THR A 72 -12.15 -40.87 17.73
CA THR A 72 -10.70 -40.57 17.70
C THR A 72 -10.43 -39.23 18.38
N TYR A 73 -9.66 -39.22 19.45
CA TYR A 73 -9.43 -38.03 20.29
C TYR A 73 -7.95 -37.63 20.22
N GLY A 74 -7.63 -36.34 20.12
CA GLY A 74 -6.24 -35.92 19.92
C GLY A 74 -5.96 -34.45 20.19
N SER A 75 -4.67 -34.12 20.24
CA SER A 75 -4.17 -32.75 20.30
C SER A 75 -3.29 -32.48 19.08
N ASN A 76 -3.30 -31.24 18.60
CA ASN A 76 -2.38 -30.79 17.54
C ASN A 76 -1.58 -29.55 18.02
N SER A 77 -0.75 -28.98 17.14
CA SER A 77 0.07 -27.79 17.46
C SER A 77 -0.73 -26.49 17.65
N GLN A 78 -2.06 -26.54 17.67
CA GLN A 78 -2.97 -25.41 17.77
C GLN A 78 -3.93 -25.52 18.98
N GLY A 79 -4.04 -26.69 19.63
CA GLY A 79 -4.91 -26.87 20.80
C GLY A 79 -5.40 -28.31 21.05
N PHE A 80 -6.51 -28.44 21.80
CA PHE A 80 -7.19 -29.71 22.12
C PHE A 80 -8.38 -29.95 21.16
N GLY A 81 -8.66 -31.21 20.76
CA GLY A 81 -9.75 -31.50 19.82
C GLY A 81 -10.44 -32.87 19.99
N ILE A 82 -11.70 -32.92 19.54
CA ILE A 82 -12.53 -34.14 19.47
C ILE A 82 -12.87 -34.45 18.01
N TYR A 83 -12.63 -35.69 17.59
CA TYR A 83 -12.93 -36.15 16.22
C TYR A 83 -13.60 -37.54 16.19
N SER A 84 -14.33 -37.84 15.12
CA SER A 84 -14.74 -39.22 14.79
C SER A 84 -13.98 -39.71 13.55
N SER A 85 -13.55 -40.98 13.55
CA SER A 85 -12.80 -41.57 12.43
C SER A 85 -13.66 -42.55 11.65
N GLY A 86 -14.10 -42.17 10.46
CA GLY A 86 -14.42 -43.10 9.37
C GLY A 86 -13.28 -43.11 8.37
N THR A 87 -12.70 -44.27 8.08
CA THR A 87 -11.71 -44.41 7.01
C THR A 87 -12.37 -44.32 5.64
N SER A 88 -11.83 -43.45 4.78
CA SER A 88 -12.05 -43.28 3.33
C SER A 88 -13.16 -42.30 2.90
N GLY A 89 -12.76 -41.28 2.12
CA GLY A 89 -13.64 -40.39 1.37
C GLY A 89 -14.15 -39.20 2.17
N ALA A 90 -13.71 -38.00 1.81
CA ALA A 90 -14.24 -36.76 2.34
C ALA A 90 -15.74 -36.63 2.00
N THR A 91 -16.62 -36.90 2.99
CA THR A 91 -18.01 -36.39 3.12
C THR A 91 -18.79 -36.94 4.33
N ASP A 92 -18.25 -37.89 5.12
CA ASP A 92 -18.92 -38.36 6.35
C ASP A 92 -17.93 -38.40 7.53
N ARG A 93 -17.84 -37.27 8.25
CA ARG A 93 -17.25 -37.21 9.60
C ARG A 93 -18.39 -36.81 10.53
N ARG A 94 -19.02 -37.77 11.23
CA ARG A 94 -20.12 -37.49 12.15
C ARG A 94 -19.75 -37.89 13.56
N ILE A 95 -20.00 -37.03 14.54
CA ILE A 95 -20.20 -37.48 15.92
C ILE A 95 -21.61 -38.08 15.90
N SER A 96 -21.75 -39.41 15.90
CA SER A 96 -23.07 -40.05 15.76
C SER A 96 -23.15 -41.41 16.47
N ASP A 97 -24.08 -41.52 17.43
CA ASP A 97 -24.89 -42.71 17.63
C ASP A 97 -26.42 -42.44 17.55
N GLY A 98 -26.81 -41.18 17.33
CA GLY A 98 -28.19 -40.78 17.05
C GLY A 98 -29.03 -40.35 18.26
N ASP A 99 -28.45 -40.20 19.46
CA ASP A 99 -29.18 -39.77 20.68
C ASP A 99 -28.55 -38.56 21.41
N GLY A 100 -27.79 -37.70 20.71
CA GLY A 100 -27.23 -36.45 21.27
C GLY A 100 -26.06 -36.69 22.22
N GLU A 101 -24.84 -36.63 21.72
CA GLU A 101 -23.66 -36.87 22.57
C GLU A 101 -23.39 -35.68 23.49
N THR A 102 -23.16 -35.98 24.77
CA THR A 102 -22.66 -35.04 25.77
C THR A 102 -21.22 -35.42 26.10
N VAL A 103 -20.29 -34.48 25.96
CA VAL A 103 -18.90 -34.70 26.37
C VAL A 103 -18.57 -33.75 27.51
N GLN A 104 -18.23 -34.32 28.66
CA GLN A 104 -17.79 -33.53 29.80
C GLN A 104 -16.28 -33.40 29.81
N PHE A 105 -15.78 -32.20 30.10
CA PHE A 105 -14.35 -31.94 30.16
C PHE A 105 -13.98 -30.93 31.24
N SER A 106 -12.77 -31.04 31.77
CA SER A 106 -12.22 -30.12 32.77
C SER A 106 -10.72 -29.91 32.58
N PHE A 107 -10.21 -28.78 33.07
CA PHE A 107 -8.79 -28.44 33.05
C PHE A 107 -8.18 -28.48 34.45
N ASP A 108 -6.93 -28.88 34.58
CA ASP A 108 -6.22 -28.88 35.87
C ASP A 108 -5.73 -27.48 36.32
N LYS A 109 -5.84 -26.49 35.43
CA LYS A 109 -5.49 -25.08 35.64
C LYS A 109 -6.62 -24.16 35.18
N THR A 110 -6.62 -22.93 35.68
CA THR A 110 -7.51 -21.89 35.16
C THR A 110 -7.03 -21.46 33.77
N VAL A 111 -7.92 -21.53 32.79
CA VAL A 111 -7.63 -21.26 31.37
C VAL A 111 -8.64 -20.30 30.79
N THR A 112 -8.21 -19.52 29.81
CA THR A 112 -9.12 -18.76 28.94
C THR A 112 -9.14 -19.43 27.56
N ILE A 113 -10.33 -19.85 27.13
CA ILE A 113 -10.59 -20.36 25.78
C ILE A 113 -10.88 -19.16 24.90
N GLN A 114 -9.92 -18.74 24.07
CA GLN A 114 -10.10 -17.54 23.24
C GLN A 114 -10.98 -17.83 22.03
N THR A 115 -10.77 -18.97 21.37
CA THR A 115 -11.49 -19.33 20.15
C THR A 115 -11.93 -20.81 20.15
N VAL A 116 -13.01 -21.09 19.41
CA VAL A 116 -13.50 -22.45 19.11
C VAL A 116 -13.64 -22.58 17.61
N ARG A 117 -13.02 -23.60 17.03
CA ARG A 117 -13.15 -23.93 15.61
C ARG A 117 -14.00 -25.17 15.43
N MET A 118 -14.87 -25.14 14.43
CA MET A 118 -15.73 -26.27 14.10
C MET A 118 -15.42 -26.81 12.71
N GLY A 119 -15.70 -28.10 12.50
CA GLY A 119 -15.82 -28.66 11.16
C GLY A 119 -17.11 -28.19 10.46
N SER A 120 -17.41 -28.74 9.28
CA SER A 120 -18.53 -28.25 8.48
C SER A 120 -19.88 -28.46 9.17
N MET A 121 -20.51 -27.35 9.59
CA MET A 121 -21.91 -27.31 10.00
C MET A 121 -22.81 -27.03 8.80
N THR A 122 -24.05 -27.53 8.84
CA THR A 122 -25.12 -27.11 7.92
C THR A 122 -26.09 -26.13 8.57
N ASN A 123 -26.68 -25.26 7.77
CA ASN A 123 -27.50 -24.13 8.21
C ASN A 123 -28.61 -24.55 9.18
N GLY A 124 -28.57 -24.05 10.43
CA GLY A 124 -29.50 -24.39 11.50
C GLY A 124 -29.02 -25.45 12.51
N GLU A 125 -27.79 -25.94 12.39
CA GLU A 125 -27.14 -26.75 13.45
C GLU A 125 -26.67 -25.86 14.61
N SER A 126 -26.76 -26.38 15.83
CA SER A 126 -26.38 -25.69 17.05
C SER A 126 -25.60 -26.61 18.00
N PHE A 127 -24.73 -26.02 18.81
CA PHE A 127 -24.10 -26.67 19.94
C PHE A 127 -24.18 -25.78 21.17
N SER A 128 -24.06 -26.40 22.35
CA SER A 128 -24.03 -25.69 23.62
C SER A 128 -22.84 -26.10 24.48
N ILE A 129 -22.23 -25.14 25.17
CA ILE A 129 -21.29 -25.37 26.26
C ILE A 129 -21.98 -24.98 27.57
N SER A 130 -22.10 -25.91 28.50
CA SER A 130 -22.75 -25.71 29.80
C SER A 130 -21.80 -26.01 30.96
N PHE A 131 -22.02 -25.35 32.10
CA PHE A 131 -21.24 -25.60 33.31
C PHE A 131 -21.94 -26.69 34.14
N VAL A 132 -21.37 -27.89 34.18
CA VAL A 132 -21.89 -29.03 34.96
C VAL A 132 -21.56 -28.88 36.44
N SER A 133 -20.35 -28.39 36.74
CA SER A 133 -19.93 -28.08 38.10
C SER A 133 -18.90 -26.95 38.12
N GLY A 134 -18.90 -26.16 39.19
CA GLY A 134 -18.22 -24.86 39.25
C GLY A 134 -19.20 -23.71 39.07
N THR A 135 -18.71 -22.47 39.13
CA THR A 135 -19.48 -21.27 38.84
C THR A 135 -19.00 -20.68 37.53
N ASP A 136 -19.93 -20.43 36.59
CA ASP A 136 -19.68 -19.55 35.45
C ASP A 136 -19.44 -18.13 35.98
N PRO A 137 -18.23 -17.54 35.83
CA PRO A 137 -17.95 -16.20 36.32
C PRO A 137 -18.80 -15.12 35.64
N PHE A 138 -19.47 -15.44 34.52
CA PHE A 138 -20.33 -14.54 33.75
C PHE A 138 -21.84 -14.82 33.92
N GLY A 139 -22.23 -15.82 34.72
CA GLY A 139 -23.63 -16.07 35.11
C GLY A 139 -24.59 -16.56 34.01
N GLY A 140 -24.09 -16.95 32.84
CA GLY A 140 -24.88 -17.38 31.68
C GLY A 140 -25.31 -18.85 31.70
N GLY A 141 -24.57 -19.72 32.39
CA GLY A 141 -24.93 -21.13 32.65
C GLY A 141 -24.85 -22.06 31.43
N ASN A 142 -25.32 -21.62 30.26
CA ASN A 142 -25.29 -22.33 28.98
C ASN A 142 -24.97 -21.35 27.83
N TYR A 143 -23.92 -21.61 27.05
CA TYR A 143 -23.56 -20.87 25.85
C TYR A 143 -23.99 -21.66 24.63
N THR A 144 -25.05 -21.23 23.93
CA THR A 144 -25.54 -21.88 22.70
C THR A 144 -25.09 -21.10 21.48
N PHE A 145 -24.50 -21.79 20.52
CA PHE A 145 -24.04 -21.24 19.25
C PHE A 145 -24.81 -21.92 18.11
N THR A 146 -25.32 -21.12 17.17
CA THR A 146 -26.11 -21.59 16.03
C THR A 146 -25.52 -21.02 14.75
N GLU A 147 -25.32 -21.85 13.73
CA GLU A 147 -24.88 -21.40 12.41
C GLU A 147 -25.97 -20.57 11.73
N ASP A 148 -25.74 -19.26 11.54
CA ASP A 148 -26.65 -18.34 10.85
C ASP A 148 -26.15 -17.94 9.44
N GLY A 149 -25.06 -18.57 8.98
CA GLY A 149 -24.44 -18.31 7.68
C GLY A 149 -23.34 -17.23 7.71
N THR A 150 -22.96 -16.76 8.89
CA THR A 150 -21.92 -15.73 9.09
C THR A 150 -20.50 -16.32 9.12
N TYR A 151 -20.33 -17.62 9.39
CA TYR A 151 -19.00 -18.23 9.55
C TYR A 151 -18.78 -19.42 8.59
N GLY A 152 -17.60 -19.45 7.95
CA GLY A 152 -17.21 -20.54 7.06
C GLY A 152 -16.80 -21.83 7.81
N PRO A 153 -16.78 -23.01 7.15
CA PRO A 153 -16.47 -24.32 7.77
C PRO A 153 -15.01 -24.51 8.24
N THR A 154 -14.27 -23.41 8.43
CA THR A 154 -12.85 -23.37 8.84
C THR A 154 -12.48 -22.15 9.70
N GLU A 155 -13.44 -21.30 10.08
CA GLU A 155 -13.17 -20.06 10.83
C GLU A 155 -13.16 -20.30 12.34
N ASP A 156 -12.29 -19.58 13.05
CA ASP A 156 -12.22 -19.57 14.51
C ASP A 156 -13.31 -18.66 15.07
N ILE A 157 -14.21 -19.21 15.88
CA ILE A 157 -15.27 -18.46 16.56
C ILE A 157 -14.68 -17.91 17.87
N PRO A 158 -14.58 -16.59 18.06
CA PRO A 158 -14.11 -16.03 19.32
C PRO A 158 -15.15 -16.25 20.43
N VAL A 159 -14.74 -16.86 21.54
CA VAL A 159 -15.64 -17.16 22.68
C VAL A 159 -15.17 -16.59 24.02
N ASN A 160 -13.86 -16.39 24.21
CA ASN A 160 -13.26 -15.82 25.43
C ASN A 160 -13.82 -16.35 26.77
N ILE A 161 -13.93 -17.67 26.92
CA ILE A 161 -14.51 -18.30 28.12
C ILE A 161 -13.40 -18.57 29.15
N VAL A 162 -13.53 -18.01 30.36
CA VAL A 162 -12.64 -18.33 31.49
C VAL A 162 -13.17 -19.55 32.23
N VAL A 163 -12.33 -20.58 32.36
CA VAL A 163 -12.66 -21.86 33.01
C VAL A 163 -11.73 -22.04 34.20
N GLU A 164 -12.27 -22.01 35.42
CA GLU A 164 -11.46 -22.25 36.62
C GLU A 164 -10.96 -23.70 36.67
N ALA A 165 -9.76 -23.91 37.24
CA ALA A 165 -9.20 -25.24 37.44
C ALA A 165 -10.19 -26.19 38.13
N GLY A 166 -10.44 -27.36 37.53
CA GLY A 166 -11.34 -28.39 38.02
C GLY A 166 -12.83 -28.16 37.70
N THR A 167 -13.19 -27.05 37.05
CA THR A 167 -14.55 -26.81 36.53
C THR A 167 -14.88 -27.84 35.46
N VAL A 168 -16.04 -28.46 35.58
CA VAL A 168 -16.53 -29.45 34.59
C VAL A 168 -17.49 -28.74 33.66
N LEU A 169 -17.09 -28.66 32.39
CA LEU A 169 -17.92 -28.20 31.29
C LEU A 169 -18.54 -29.40 30.59
N GLU A 170 -19.70 -29.19 29.98
CA GLU A 170 -20.37 -30.16 29.12
C GLU A 170 -20.59 -29.52 27.76
N PHE A 171 -20.23 -30.27 26.73
CA PHE A 171 -20.50 -29.95 25.35
C PHE A 171 -21.66 -30.80 24.87
N THR A 172 -22.71 -30.18 24.36
CA THR A 172 -23.91 -30.84 23.84
C THR A 172 -24.20 -30.37 22.43
N THR A 173 -24.43 -31.29 21.49
CA THR A 173 -24.89 -30.95 20.14
C THR A 173 -26.37 -31.28 19.98
N GLU A 174 -27.12 -30.43 19.28
CA GLU A 174 -28.54 -30.69 19.03
C GLU A 174 -28.76 -31.66 17.84
N ASN A 175 -27.76 -31.84 16.95
CA ASN A 175 -27.79 -32.74 15.79
C ASN A 175 -26.41 -33.40 15.54
N ASP A 176 -26.35 -34.43 14.68
CA ASP A 176 -25.09 -35.03 14.18
C ASP A 176 -24.26 -33.96 13.46
N LEU A 177 -23.19 -33.46 14.09
CA LEU A 177 -22.30 -32.49 13.44
C LEU A 177 -21.46 -33.17 12.35
N GLY A 178 -21.50 -32.62 11.14
CA GLY A 178 -20.67 -33.01 9.99
C GLY A 178 -19.21 -32.58 10.11
N GLY A 179 -18.55 -32.76 11.26
CA GLY A 179 -17.15 -32.40 11.48
C GLY A 179 -16.78 -32.34 12.96
N GLY A 180 -15.50 -32.54 13.29
CA GLY A 180 -15.02 -32.46 14.68
C GLY A 180 -14.98 -31.04 15.24
N VAL A 181 -14.74 -30.92 16.55
CA VAL A 181 -14.62 -29.63 17.26
C VAL A 181 -13.19 -29.45 17.77
N LEU A 182 -12.67 -28.24 17.60
CA LEU A 182 -11.32 -27.82 17.95
C LEU A 182 -11.38 -26.63 18.92
N TRP A 183 -10.67 -26.72 20.04
CA TRP A 183 -10.46 -25.59 20.95
C TRP A 183 -9.05 -25.04 20.73
N ASN A 184 -8.97 -23.85 20.14
CA ASN A 184 -7.71 -23.20 19.78
C ASN A 184 -7.37 -22.07 20.78
N ASP A 185 -6.10 -21.66 20.78
CA ASP A 185 -5.60 -20.46 21.49
C ASP A 185 -5.94 -20.42 22.99
N MET A 186 -5.72 -21.54 23.68
CA MET A 186 -5.92 -21.63 25.12
C MET A 186 -4.74 -21.01 25.88
N VAL A 187 -5.01 -19.98 26.70
CA VAL A 187 -3.99 -19.30 27.50
C VAL A 187 -4.18 -19.64 28.99
N VAL A 188 -3.09 -20.00 29.69
CA VAL A 188 -3.09 -20.15 31.15
C VAL A 188 -3.22 -18.75 31.77
N ALA A 189 -4.29 -18.52 32.53
CA ALA A 189 -4.45 -17.28 33.28
C ALA A 189 -3.46 -17.27 34.47
N GLU A 190 -2.26 -16.71 34.28
CA GLU A 190 -1.37 -16.40 35.41
C GLU A 190 -1.88 -15.14 36.13
N GLY A 191 -2.60 -15.36 37.23
CA GLY A 191 -3.08 -14.30 38.10
C GLY A 191 -4.59 -14.37 38.28
N VAL A 192 -5.02 -14.95 39.40
CA VAL A 192 -6.38 -14.76 39.89
C VAL A 192 -6.53 -13.27 40.21
N VAL A 193 -7.14 -12.52 39.31
CA VAL A 193 -7.81 -11.27 39.69
C VAL A 193 -9.02 -11.72 40.51
N THR A 194 -8.87 -11.74 41.83
CA THR A 194 -10.03 -11.63 42.71
C THR A 194 -10.74 -10.33 42.33
N PRO A 195 -12.06 -10.30 42.13
CA PRO A 195 -12.75 -9.08 41.79
C PRO A 195 -12.60 -8.10 42.97
N SER A 196 -11.66 -7.17 42.86
CA SER A 196 -11.94 -5.80 43.28
C SER A 196 -12.76 -5.21 42.15
N SER A 197 -13.90 -4.62 42.47
CA SER A 197 -14.84 -4.02 41.51
C SER A 197 -14.12 -3.18 40.44
N ASP A 198 -14.09 -3.65 39.19
CA ASP A 198 -13.46 -2.96 38.05
C ASP A 198 -14.09 -1.59 37.73
N ALA A 199 -15.27 -1.35 38.31
CA ALA A 199 -15.95 -0.07 38.40
C ALA A 199 -16.14 0.32 39.87
N GLU A 200 -15.58 1.45 40.30
CA GLU A 200 -15.75 1.98 41.66
C GLU A 200 -16.55 3.28 41.65
N THR A 201 -17.53 3.38 42.56
CA THR A 201 -18.27 4.63 42.81
C THR A 201 -17.45 5.55 43.69
N LEU A 202 -17.09 6.73 43.18
CA LEU A 202 -16.36 7.73 43.93
C LEU A 202 -17.34 8.71 44.61
N ALA A 203 -17.35 8.72 45.94
CA ALA A 203 -18.29 9.51 46.76
C ALA A 203 -18.05 11.04 46.70
N SER A 204 -16.90 11.48 46.17
CA SER A 204 -16.61 12.90 45.92
C SER A 204 -15.33 13.04 45.08
N PHE A 205 -15.41 13.75 43.94
CA PHE A 205 -14.22 14.29 43.26
C PHE A 205 -13.79 15.59 43.95
N PRO A 206 -12.49 15.94 44.03
CA PRO A 206 -12.06 17.23 44.55
C PRO A 206 -12.72 18.36 43.77
N THR A 207 -13.64 19.05 44.45
CA THR A 207 -14.41 20.18 43.96
C THR A 207 -13.53 21.42 43.88
N SER A 208 -12.68 21.52 42.86
CA SER A 208 -12.11 22.80 42.45
C SER A 208 -11.45 22.74 41.07
N THR A 209 -12.24 22.61 40.01
CA THR A 209 -12.30 23.53 38.86
C THR A 209 -13.18 22.89 37.79
N VAL A 210 -14.11 23.68 37.28
CA VAL A 210 -14.95 23.48 36.10
C VAL A 210 -14.34 22.50 35.08
N LEU A 211 -15.14 21.54 34.61
CA LEU A 211 -14.91 20.71 33.42
C LEU A 211 -14.91 21.54 32.12
N GLU A 212 -14.25 22.69 32.15
CA GLU A 212 -13.77 23.41 30.98
C GLU A 212 -12.24 23.36 31.07
N ASN A 213 -11.65 22.42 30.32
CA ASN A 213 -10.21 22.24 30.09
C ASN A 213 -9.29 22.21 31.34
N PRO A 214 -8.95 21.03 31.88
CA PRO A 214 -7.91 20.94 32.91
C PRO A 214 -6.53 21.23 32.30
N VAL A 215 -5.76 22.12 32.95
CA VAL A 215 -4.36 22.42 32.61
C VAL A 215 -3.48 21.23 33.00
N ALA A 216 -2.72 20.70 32.04
CA ALA A 216 -1.77 19.61 32.27
C ALA A 216 -0.66 20.00 33.27
N GLY A 217 -0.41 19.18 34.31
CA GLY A 217 0.91 19.19 34.98
C GLY A 217 1.04 19.01 36.51
N ASP A 218 -0.01 18.89 37.32
CA ASP A 218 0.18 18.87 38.79
C ASP A 218 0.07 17.48 39.45
N SER A 219 1.25 16.93 39.78
CA SER A 219 1.58 15.89 40.80
C SER A 219 1.45 14.38 40.47
N PRO A 220 2.32 13.52 41.05
CA PRO A 220 2.61 12.18 40.53
C PRO A 220 1.67 11.09 41.07
N GLY A 221 1.05 10.31 40.18
CA GLY A 221 0.44 9.04 40.55
C GLY A 221 -0.74 8.52 39.72
N VAL A 222 -1.37 9.37 38.87
CA VAL A 222 -2.29 9.10 37.74
C VAL A 222 -2.98 10.46 37.50
N THR A 223 -2.67 11.10 36.37
CA THR A 223 -3.11 12.48 36.04
C THR A 223 -4.32 12.45 35.10
N THR A 224 -5.26 13.38 35.26
CA THR A 224 -6.24 13.67 34.20
C THR A 224 -5.50 14.25 33.00
N ILE A 225 -5.52 13.51 31.90
CA ILE A 225 -4.75 13.78 30.67
C ILE A 225 -5.62 14.42 29.57
N ALA A 226 -6.93 14.20 29.61
CA ALA A 226 -7.92 14.84 28.75
C ALA A 226 -9.31 14.80 29.41
N SER A 227 -10.25 15.58 28.89
CA SER A 227 -11.67 15.52 29.24
C SER A 227 -12.53 15.59 27.97
N GLY A 228 -13.77 15.14 28.08
CA GLY A 228 -14.75 15.26 27.00
C GLY A 228 -14.97 16.72 26.55
N ASN A 229 -15.35 16.92 25.29
CA ASN A 229 -15.74 18.21 24.74
C ASN A 229 -17.08 18.70 25.33
N SER A 230 -17.59 19.85 24.89
CA SER A 230 -18.87 20.41 25.39
C SER A 230 -20.10 19.53 25.08
N LYS A 231 -19.96 18.57 24.16
CA LYS A 231 -20.96 17.52 23.84
C LYS A 231 -20.61 16.18 24.48
N GLY A 232 -19.54 16.14 25.26
CA GLY A 232 -19.09 15.00 26.02
C GLY A 232 -18.70 13.73 25.27
N GLN A 233 -18.67 13.67 23.94
CA GLN A 233 -18.41 12.38 23.26
C GLN A 233 -16.96 12.19 22.86
N SER A 234 -16.22 13.27 22.66
CA SER A 234 -14.84 13.22 22.18
C SER A 234 -13.86 13.93 23.09
N PHE A 235 -12.61 13.47 23.08
CA PHE A 235 -11.47 14.07 23.77
C PHE A 235 -10.31 14.18 22.79
N SER A 236 -9.43 15.17 22.99
CA SER A 236 -8.24 15.34 22.14
C SER A 236 -6.99 15.06 22.94
N LEU A 237 -6.04 14.38 22.30
CA LEU A 237 -4.72 14.09 22.85
C LEU A 237 -3.67 14.86 22.05
N ALA A 238 -2.87 15.68 22.74
CA ALA A 238 -1.80 16.48 22.14
C ALA A 238 -0.48 15.70 21.91
N ALA A 239 -0.40 14.48 22.44
CA ALA A 239 0.72 13.56 22.27
C ALA A 239 0.25 12.11 22.44
N GLN A 240 1.12 11.15 22.12
CA GLN A 240 0.90 9.76 22.47
C GLN A 240 0.70 9.63 23.99
N THR A 241 -0.34 8.87 24.35
CA THR A 241 -0.87 8.81 25.70
C THR A 241 -1.22 7.38 26.07
N GLU A 242 -0.82 6.94 27.25
CA GLU A 242 -1.27 5.68 27.85
C GLU A 242 -2.46 5.97 28.75
N VAL A 243 -3.65 5.54 28.34
CA VAL A 243 -4.89 5.67 29.10
C VAL A 243 -5.04 4.48 30.04
N THR A 244 -5.24 4.74 31.32
CA THR A 244 -5.41 3.70 32.34
C THR A 244 -6.85 3.56 32.82
N SER A 245 -7.65 4.63 32.71
CA SER A 245 -9.05 4.61 33.15
C SER A 245 -9.86 5.78 32.59
N PHE A 246 -11.17 5.59 32.49
CA PHE A 246 -12.15 6.65 32.19
C PHE A 246 -13.00 6.94 33.42
N VAL A 247 -13.29 8.21 33.69
CA VAL A 247 -14.18 8.63 34.77
C VAL A 247 -15.39 9.32 34.16
N PHE A 248 -16.59 8.81 34.41
CA PHE A 248 -17.84 9.36 33.92
C PHE A 248 -18.62 9.99 35.08
N GLU A 249 -19.20 11.17 34.86
CA GLU A 249 -20.24 11.68 35.76
C GLU A 249 -21.55 10.93 35.47
N ILE A 250 -22.29 10.51 36.50
CA ILE A 250 -23.56 9.80 36.30
C ILE A 250 -24.64 10.43 37.20
N THR A 251 -25.78 10.83 36.63
CA THR A 251 -26.86 11.46 37.42
C THR A 251 -28.04 10.55 37.75
N GLU A 252 -28.28 9.48 36.99
CA GLU A 252 -29.31 8.48 37.24
C GLU A 252 -28.89 7.15 36.57
N VAL A 253 -29.30 6.01 37.12
CA VAL A 253 -29.18 4.68 36.50
C VAL A 253 -30.52 3.95 36.66
N THR A 254 -31.17 3.59 35.55
CA THR A 254 -32.54 3.04 35.60
C THR A 254 -32.61 1.52 35.69
N THR A 255 -31.52 0.81 35.42
CA THR A 255 -31.49 -0.67 35.32
C THR A 255 -30.06 -1.19 35.47
N SER A 256 -29.88 -2.30 36.21
CA SER A 256 -28.59 -2.96 36.41
C SER A 256 -28.30 -3.96 35.27
N GLY A 257 -27.09 -3.93 34.71
CA GLY A 257 -26.63 -4.93 33.74
C GLY A 257 -25.20 -4.65 33.25
N ALA A 258 -24.74 -5.46 32.30
CA ALA A 258 -23.43 -5.32 31.68
C ALA A 258 -23.41 -4.12 30.73
N VAL A 259 -22.34 -3.34 30.80
CA VAL A 259 -22.04 -2.19 29.94
C VAL A 259 -20.65 -2.35 29.35
N GLN A 260 -20.36 -1.61 28.29
CA GLN A 260 -19.08 -1.64 27.61
C GLN A 260 -18.58 -0.25 27.25
N ILE A 261 -17.27 -0.07 27.32
CA ILE A 261 -16.59 1.11 26.78
C ILE A 261 -15.98 0.74 25.45
N GLU A 262 -16.30 1.56 24.44
CA GLU A 262 -15.59 1.56 23.18
C GLU A 262 -14.84 2.88 23.04
N VAL A 263 -13.61 2.78 22.57
CA VAL A 263 -12.79 3.95 22.21
C VAL A 263 -12.50 3.82 20.74
N ALA A 264 -12.84 4.87 20.00
CA ALA A 264 -12.65 4.93 18.55
C ALA A 264 -11.99 6.26 18.19
N ARG A 265 -11.27 6.31 17.07
CA ARG A 265 -10.74 7.57 16.58
C ARG A 265 -11.90 8.49 16.13
N GLY A 266 -11.86 9.76 16.48
CA GLY A 266 -12.93 10.72 16.20
C GLY A 266 -12.64 11.58 14.98
N LEU A 267 -13.62 11.70 14.07
CA LEU A 267 -13.65 12.66 12.94
C LEU A 267 -15.02 13.32 12.87
N ASP A 268 -15.08 14.63 12.68
CA ASP A 268 -16.24 15.53 12.87
C ASP A 268 -17.07 15.26 14.16
N ASN A 269 -16.42 14.83 15.25
CA ASN A 269 -17.07 14.36 16.50
C ASN A 269 -17.93 13.08 16.37
N LEU A 270 -17.64 12.21 15.40
CA LEU A 270 -18.30 10.91 15.26
C LEU A 270 -17.30 9.76 15.51
N PRO A 271 -17.72 8.67 16.19
CA PRO A 271 -16.90 7.46 16.35
C PRO A 271 -16.69 6.77 15.01
N TRP A 272 -15.45 6.31 14.77
CA TRP A 272 -15.05 5.48 13.63
C TRP A 272 -15.64 4.06 13.69
N LEU A 273 -15.64 3.36 12.55
CA LEU A 273 -16.06 1.95 12.42
C LEU A 273 -15.10 0.94 13.06
N ASP A 274 -13.86 1.36 13.37
CA ASP A 274 -12.88 0.55 14.10
C ASP A 274 -13.00 0.87 15.59
N SER A 275 -14.18 0.59 16.15
CA SER A 275 -14.38 0.71 17.59
C SER A 275 -13.63 -0.44 18.25
N THR A 276 -12.54 -0.12 18.94
CA THR A 276 -11.92 -1.12 19.81
C THR A 276 -12.81 -1.20 21.04
N LEU A 277 -13.55 -2.31 21.18
CA LEU A 277 -14.18 -2.66 22.44
C LEU A 277 -13.06 -2.79 23.48
N VAL A 278 -12.96 -1.81 24.36
CA VAL A 278 -11.85 -1.71 25.31
C VAL A 278 -12.13 -2.57 26.53
N HIS A 279 -13.37 -2.54 27.02
CA HIS A 279 -13.71 -3.22 28.28
C HIS A 279 -15.22 -3.37 28.46
N GLN A 280 -15.67 -4.57 28.81
CA GLN A 280 -17.02 -4.81 29.34
C GLN A 280 -16.96 -4.93 30.86
N PHE A 281 -17.90 -4.29 31.56
CA PHE A 281 -18.01 -4.34 33.01
C PHE A 281 -19.48 -4.29 33.44
N THR A 282 -19.77 -4.72 34.67
CA THR A 282 -21.13 -4.63 35.21
C THR A 282 -21.26 -3.36 36.04
N LEU A 283 -22.33 -2.59 35.81
CA LEU A 283 -22.64 -1.46 36.68
C LEU A 283 -22.87 -1.98 38.12
N PRO A 284 -22.19 -1.43 39.15
CA PRO A 284 -22.38 -1.93 40.50
C PRO A 284 -23.85 -1.80 40.95
N ALA A 285 -24.33 -2.78 41.72
CA ALA A 285 -25.75 -2.88 42.10
C ALA A 285 -26.25 -1.72 42.98
N ASP A 286 -25.30 -0.99 43.57
CA ASP A 286 -25.52 0.16 44.45
C ASP A 286 -25.13 1.47 43.73
N LEU A 287 -25.93 1.93 42.75
CA LEU A 287 -25.66 3.17 41.99
C LEU A 287 -26.96 3.94 41.70
N LEU A 288 -27.10 5.27 41.81
CA LEU A 288 -26.29 6.41 42.30
C LEU A 288 -27.25 7.53 42.76
N SER A 289 -26.77 8.47 43.57
CA SER A 289 -27.42 9.77 43.71
C SER A 289 -26.96 10.69 42.57
N ALA A 290 -27.76 11.67 42.16
CA ALA A 290 -27.31 12.63 41.15
C ALA A 290 -26.01 13.34 41.60
N GLY A 291 -24.94 13.24 40.80
CA GLY A 291 -23.64 13.87 41.02
C GLY A 291 -22.50 12.94 41.48
N ASP A 292 -22.73 11.63 41.48
CA ASP A 292 -21.70 10.63 41.75
C ASP A 292 -20.87 10.31 40.46
N TYR A 293 -19.63 9.86 40.64
CA TYR A 293 -18.70 9.55 39.54
C TYR A 293 -18.41 8.05 39.46
N LEU A 294 -18.38 7.54 38.23
CA LEU A 294 -18.04 6.16 37.87
C LEU A 294 -16.64 6.13 37.26
N GLN A 295 -15.65 5.59 37.98
CA GLN A 295 -14.35 5.30 37.41
C GLN A 295 -14.32 3.87 36.87
N VAL A 296 -13.94 3.72 35.61
CA VAL A 296 -13.76 2.45 34.92
C VAL A 296 -12.27 2.25 34.66
N ASN A 297 -11.68 1.29 35.37
CA ASN A 297 -10.27 0.95 35.23
C ASN A 297 -10.09 0.02 34.04
N LEU A 298 -9.14 0.33 33.16
CA LEU A 298 -8.83 -0.55 32.04
C LEU A 298 -7.99 -1.74 32.53
N PRO A 299 -8.22 -2.96 31.99
CA PRO A 299 -7.47 -4.15 32.38
C PRO A 299 -5.98 -4.06 32.01
N SER A 300 -5.65 -3.27 30.99
CA SER A 300 -4.31 -2.88 30.59
C SER A 300 -4.35 -1.43 30.07
N PRO A 301 -3.23 -0.67 30.16
CA PRO A 301 -3.17 0.66 29.58
C PRO A 301 -3.42 0.64 28.07
N LEU A 302 -4.32 1.50 27.60
CA LEU A 302 -4.63 1.70 26.19
C LEU A 302 -3.70 2.79 25.62
N VAL A 303 -2.87 2.44 24.64
CA VAL A 303 -1.94 3.38 24.01
C VAL A 303 -2.65 4.08 22.85
N LEU A 304 -2.91 5.38 23.00
CA LEU A 304 -3.55 6.21 22.00
C LEU A 304 -2.56 7.22 21.42
N SER A 305 -2.56 7.37 20.10
CA SER A 305 -1.78 8.41 19.42
C SER A 305 -2.41 9.79 19.59
N ARG A 306 -1.64 10.83 19.25
CA ARG A 306 -2.13 12.21 19.15
C ARG A 306 -3.33 12.25 18.18
N GLY A 307 -4.35 13.03 18.53
CA GLY A 307 -5.56 13.16 17.71
C GLY A 307 -6.83 13.31 18.52
N THR A 308 -7.95 13.39 17.81
CA THR A 308 -9.28 13.36 18.40
C THR A 308 -9.74 11.92 18.54
N TRP A 309 -10.26 11.56 19.70
CA TRP A 309 -10.80 10.26 20.04
C TRP A 309 -12.22 10.41 20.55
N THR A 310 -13.04 9.41 20.32
CA THR A 310 -14.41 9.31 20.81
C THR A 310 -14.46 8.16 21.81
N VAL A 311 -15.20 8.34 22.89
CA VAL A 311 -15.51 7.28 23.84
C VAL A 311 -17.02 7.09 23.90
N THR A 312 -17.48 5.86 23.80
CA THR A 312 -18.88 5.48 24.01
C THR A 312 -18.98 4.58 25.24
N LEU A 313 -20.10 4.70 25.95
CA LEU A 313 -20.49 3.79 27.02
C LEU A 313 -21.83 3.18 26.61
N GLU A 314 -21.86 1.88 26.36
CA GLU A 314 -22.98 1.17 25.75
C GLU A 314 -23.47 -0.01 26.58
N GLY A 315 -24.76 -0.37 26.49
CA GLY A 315 -25.32 -1.51 27.20
C GLY A 315 -25.11 -2.81 26.43
N VAL A 316 -24.74 -3.89 27.12
CA VAL A 316 -24.52 -5.22 26.52
C VAL A 316 -25.78 -6.06 26.58
N GLY A 317 -26.16 -6.67 25.45
CA GLY A 317 -27.32 -7.56 25.33
C GLY A 317 -28.66 -6.83 25.50
N SER A 318 -29.50 -7.28 26.45
CA SER A 318 -30.78 -6.63 26.77
C SER A 318 -30.65 -5.51 27.81
N THR A 319 -29.42 -5.21 28.24
CA THR A 319 -29.16 -4.15 29.21
C THR A 319 -29.45 -2.81 28.57
N SER A 320 -30.51 -2.15 29.05
CA SER A 320 -30.73 -0.73 28.82
C SER A 320 -30.28 0.01 30.07
N PHE A 321 -29.62 1.15 29.93
CA PHE A 321 -29.41 2.07 31.04
C PHE A 321 -29.64 3.49 30.55
N SER A 322 -30.06 4.35 31.48
CA SER A 322 -30.19 5.78 31.28
C SER A 322 -29.05 6.41 32.05
N ALA A 323 -28.14 7.13 31.39
CA ALA A 323 -27.23 8.04 32.08
C ALA A 323 -27.61 9.45 31.63
N ARG A 324 -28.12 10.27 32.55
CA ARG A 324 -28.43 11.68 32.29
C ARG A 324 -27.24 12.52 32.75
N LEU A 325 -26.95 13.62 32.09
CA LEU A 325 -25.72 14.38 32.31
C LEU A 325 -26.02 15.86 32.41
N SER A 326 -25.86 16.38 33.63
CA SER A 326 -26.04 17.76 34.08
C SER A 326 -27.38 18.45 33.77
N GLY A 327 -27.80 19.34 34.69
CA GLY A 327 -29.12 19.97 34.70
C GLY A 327 -29.21 21.25 33.88
N ASP A 328 -28.94 21.20 32.56
CA ASP A 328 -29.14 22.35 31.69
C ASP A 328 -30.56 22.36 31.07
N ASP A 329 -31.27 23.48 31.26
CA ASP A 329 -32.62 23.76 30.73
C ASP A 329 -32.67 23.90 29.18
N LEU A 330 -31.59 23.55 28.48
CA LEU A 330 -31.46 23.67 27.03
C LEU A 330 -32.24 22.59 26.25
N TYR A 331 -32.66 21.50 26.90
CA TYR A 331 -33.44 20.42 26.27
C TYR A 331 -34.61 19.96 27.17
N PRO A 332 -35.88 20.23 26.80
CA PRO A 332 -37.03 19.87 27.62
C PRO A 332 -37.22 18.35 27.78
N GLU A 333 -37.93 17.94 28.85
CA GLU A 333 -38.35 16.56 29.10
C GLU A 333 -38.90 15.88 27.84
N GLY A 334 -38.24 14.81 27.39
CA GLY A 334 -38.55 14.09 26.15
C GLY A 334 -37.39 13.97 25.15
N SER A 335 -36.21 14.54 25.46
CA SER A 335 -35.05 14.54 24.57
C SER A 335 -34.10 13.37 24.83
N LEU A 336 -34.14 12.40 23.90
CA LEU A 336 -33.10 11.44 23.47
C LEU A 336 -32.15 10.82 24.52
N MET A 337 -32.52 9.62 24.96
CA MET A 337 -31.55 8.58 25.32
C MET A 337 -31.15 7.81 24.06
N ARG A 338 -29.89 7.42 23.90
CA ARG A 338 -29.55 6.34 22.97
C ARG A 338 -30.24 5.06 23.48
N LYS A 339 -31.26 4.63 22.77
CA LYS A 339 -31.96 3.36 22.99
C LYS A 339 -31.41 2.39 21.97
N ASN A 340 -30.47 1.52 22.35
CA ASN A 340 -30.11 0.42 21.46
C ASN A 340 -31.22 -0.64 21.56
N GLY A 341 -31.88 -0.93 20.42
CA GLY A 341 -32.94 -1.93 20.33
C GLY A 341 -32.34 -3.33 20.22
N ALA A 342 -33.05 -4.34 20.71
CA ALA A 342 -32.64 -5.74 20.77
C ALA A 342 -32.53 -6.47 19.39
N SER A 343 -32.12 -5.78 18.33
CA SER A 343 -31.96 -6.35 16.97
C SER A 343 -30.70 -5.77 16.34
N GLY A 344 -29.73 -6.63 16.08
CA GLY A 344 -28.34 -6.27 15.78
C GLY A 344 -28.07 -5.38 14.56
N ASN A 345 -26.85 -4.85 14.57
CA ASN A 345 -25.98 -4.47 13.44
C ASN A 345 -26.42 -3.39 12.43
N THR A 346 -27.30 -2.45 12.79
CA THR A 346 -27.49 -1.23 11.97
C THR A 346 -27.06 0.03 12.72
N TRP A 347 -25.90 0.55 12.34
CA TRP A 347 -25.55 1.96 12.48
C TRP A 347 -26.49 2.75 11.55
N ASP A 348 -27.65 3.18 12.07
CA ASP A 348 -28.61 3.94 11.28
C ASP A 348 -28.10 5.39 11.16
N ASN A 349 -27.75 5.84 9.95
CA ASN A 349 -27.30 7.21 9.61
C ASN A 349 -28.43 8.28 9.77
N GLY A 350 -29.39 8.04 10.67
CA GLY A 350 -30.52 8.92 10.93
C GLY A 350 -30.21 9.97 12.00
N THR A 351 -30.11 11.24 11.59
CA THR A 351 -30.21 12.47 12.42
C THR A 351 -29.76 12.36 13.89
N MET A 352 -28.47 12.64 14.11
CA MET A 352 -27.89 13.36 15.26
C MET A 352 -28.69 13.28 16.58
N ALA A 353 -28.53 12.17 17.30
CA ALA A 353 -28.81 12.16 18.73
C ALA A 353 -27.60 12.73 19.48
N GLY A 354 -27.68 14.01 19.86
CA GLY A 354 -26.75 14.61 20.83
C GLY A 354 -26.96 13.95 22.19
N SER A 355 -26.00 13.17 22.65
CA SER A 355 -25.90 12.73 24.04
C SER A 355 -24.68 13.38 24.68
N ASP A 356 -24.87 14.21 25.69
CA ASP A 356 -23.82 15.01 26.30
C ASP A 356 -23.03 14.18 27.34
N LEU A 357 -21.99 13.42 26.94
CA LEU A 357 -21.24 12.51 27.84
C LEU A 357 -20.12 13.21 28.70
N VAL A 358 -20.32 13.67 29.93
CA VAL A 358 -19.19 14.28 30.69
C VAL A 358 -18.23 13.20 31.23
N PHE A 359 -16.98 13.19 30.73
CA PHE A 359 -15.94 12.26 31.19
C PHE A 359 -14.54 12.89 31.31
N ALA A 360 -13.70 12.27 32.14
CA ALA A 360 -12.27 12.54 32.25
C ALA A 360 -11.47 11.28 31.89
N VAL A 361 -10.36 11.46 31.18
CA VAL A 361 -9.42 10.40 30.82
C VAL A 361 -8.24 10.49 31.78
N LEU A 362 -7.91 9.36 32.43
CA LEU A 362 -6.76 9.28 33.33
C LEU A 362 -5.67 8.40 32.71
N GLY A 363 -4.42 8.79 32.93
CA GLY A 363 -3.28 8.06 32.39
C GLY A 363 -1.97 8.82 32.48
N THR A 364 -1.02 8.43 31.62
CA THR A 364 0.24 9.15 31.41
C THR A 364 0.32 9.65 29.98
N GLN A 365 0.64 10.93 29.82
CA GLN A 365 0.82 11.55 28.51
C GLN A 365 2.29 11.92 28.35
N GLN A 366 2.86 11.64 27.18
CA GLN A 366 4.18 12.17 26.84
C GLN A 366 4.12 13.71 26.77
N ALA A 367 5.27 14.39 26.90
CA ALA A 367 5.26 15.84 26.74
C ALA A 367 4.62 16.22 25.39
N ALA A 368 3.61 17.10 25.42
CA ALA A 368 2.96 17.59 24.21
C ALA A 368 4.02 18.06 23.20
N ALA A 369 3.97 17.51 21.98
CA ALA A 369 4.87 17.94 20.93
C ALA A 369 4.66 19.43 20.70
N THR A 370 5.73 20.23 20.75
CA THR A 370 5.62 21.64 20.39
C THR A 370 5.41 21.71 18.87
N PRO A 371 4.36 22.38 18.37
CA PRO A 371 4.13 22.49 16.95
C PRO A 371 5.37 23.06 16.27
N PRO A 372 5.87 22.43 15.20
CA PRO A 372 7.08 22.91 14.53
C PRO A 372 6.75 24.23 13.82
N ALA A 373 7.19 25.34 14.41
CA ALA A 373 6.81 26.67 13.98
C ALA A 373 7.29 26.97 12.55
N GLY A 374 6.37 27.46 11.70
CA GLY A 374 6.67 27.94 10.36
C GLY A 374 7.00 26.86 9.33
N LYS A 375 6.62 25.60 9.59
CA LYS A 375 6.76 24.51 8.61
C LYS A 375 5.60 24.50 7.61
N PRO A 376 5.85 24.12 6.35
CA PRO A 376 4.80 24.02 5.33
C PRO A 376 3.96 22.76 5.54
N ASN A 377 2.68 22.81 5.15
CA ASN A 377 1.88 21.62 4.93
C ASN A 377 2.36 20.88 3.68
N LEU A 378 2.15 19.58 3.65
CA LEU A 378 2.57 18.70 2.56
C LEU A 378 1.36 17.93 2.02
N VAL A 379 1.17 17.95 0.72
CA VAL A 379 0.14 17.17 0.02
C VAL A 379 0.81 16.40 -1.12
N PHE A 380 0.77 15.08 -1.04
CA PHE A 380 1.32 14.20 -2.06
C PHE A 380 0.16 13.51 -2.80
N VAL A 381 -0.13 14.00 -4.00
CA VAL A 381 -1.18 13.46 -4.88
C VAL A 381 -0.57 12.45 -5.83
N LEU A 382 -0.96 11.18 -5.66
CA LEU A 382 -0.57 10.08 -6.54
C LEU A 382 -1.80 9.53 -7.26
N VAL A 383 -1.81 9.59 -8.58
CA VAL A 383 -2.88 9.02 -9.41
C VAL A 383 -2.49 7.60 -9.83
N ASP A 384 -3.46 6.69 -9.85
CA ASP A 384 -3.26 5.28 -10.22
C ASP A 384 -3.49 5.10 -11.72
N ASP A 385 -2.51 4.56 -12.45
CA ASP A 385 -2.59 4.31 -13.91
C ASP A 385 -2.83 5.54 -14.79
N LEU A 386 -2.38 6.73 -14.37
CA LEU A 386 -2.41 7.92 -15.21
C LEU A 386 -1.17 7.98 -16.12
N GLY A 387 -1.38 7.85 -17.43
CA GLY A 387 -0.32 7.96 -18.43
C GLY A 387 0.25 9.36 -18.57
N TRP A 388 1.47 9.45 -19.10
CA TRP A 388 2.20 10.71 -19.28
C TRP A 388 1.43 11.74 -20.11
N THR A 389 0.65 11.27 -21.09
CA THR A 389 -0.13 12.08 -22.02
C THR A 389 -1.61 12.19 -21.65
N ASP A 390 -2.04 11.59 -20.53
CA ASP A 390 -3.44 11.52 -20.12
C ASP A 390 -3.97 12.81 -19.47
N ILE A 391 -3.22 13.90 -19.62
CA ILE A 391 -3.55 15.24 -19.13
C ILE A 391 -3.74 16.19 -20.31
N GLN A 392 -4.56 17.22 -20.13
CA GLN A 392 -4.92 18.16 -21.19
C GLN A 392 -3.69 18.87 -21.81
N ALA A 393 -3.71 19.14 -23.13
CA ALA A 393 -2.70 19.94 -23.83
C ALA A 393 -3.12 21.39 -24.13
N GLY A 394 -2.12 22.22 -24.49
CA GLY A 394 -2.29 23.54 -25.12
C GLY A 394 -2.25 24.72 -24.15
N SER A 395 -2.68 25.91 -24.61
CA SER A 395 -2.73 27.15 -23.78
C SER A 395 -3.75 27.12 -22.62
N SER A 396 -4.40 25.97 -22.43
CA SER A 396 -5.26 25.61 -21.29
C SER A 396 -4.77 24.41 -20.51
N GLY A 397 -3.81 23.67 -21.05
CA GLY A 397 -3.33 22.42 -20.47
C GLY A 397 -2.04 22.64 -19.68
N PRO A 398 -1.67 21.72 -18.80
CA PRO A 398 -0.38 21.74 -18.13
C PRO A 398 0.79 21.87 -19.12
N ASN A 399 1.65 22.87 -18.93
CA ASN A 399 3.00 22.89 -19.50
C ASN A 399 3.87 21.86 -18.75
N VAL A 400 3.49 20.58 -18.76
CA VAL A 400 4.25 19.47 -18.14
C VAL A 400 5.00 18.66 -19.18
N ILE A 401 4.45 18.64 -20.39
CA ILE A 401 4.91 17.80 -21.49
C ILE A 401 5.76 18.68 -22.42
N ASN A 402 7.07 18.68 -22.15
CA ASN A 402 8.17 19.33 -22.88
C ASN A 402 7.79 20.11 -24.16
N GLY A 403 7.28 21.35 -24.03
CA GLY A 403 6.97 22.29 -25.13
C GLY A 403 6.22 21.78 -26.38
N ASN A 404 5.81 20.53 -26.39
CA ASN A 404 5.39 19.76 -27.54
C ASN A 404 3.96 19.29 -27.30
N ASN A 405 3.12 19.39 -28.32
CA ASN A 405 1.67 19.14 -28.26
C ASN A 405 1.29 17.65 -28.04
N TYR A 406 1.98 16.91 -27.16
CA TYR A 406 1.73 15.48 -26.90
C TYR A 406 0.68 15.21 -25.82
N GLY A 407 0.31 16.21 -25.00
CA GLY A 407 -0.83 16.03 -24.08
C GLY A 407 -2.15 15.83 -24.82
N SER A 408 -3.17 15.39 -24.09
CA SER A 408 -4.47 15.07 -24.65
C SER A 408 -5.23 16.31 -25.14
N THR A 409 -5.74 16.28 -26.37
CA THR A 409 -6.75 17.25 -26.84
C THR A 409 -8.18 16.80 -26.53
N TYR A 410 -8.35 15.59 -25.97
CA TYR A 410 -9.64 14.99 -25.67
C TYR A 410 -9.93 15.04 -24.18
N TYR A 411 -9.01 14.57 -23.33
CA TYR A 411 -9.12 14.61 -21.87
C TYR A 411 -9.02 16.05 -21.35
N GLN A 412 -9.83 16.37 -20.33
CA GLN A 412 -9.92 17.71 -19.76
C GLN A 412 -9.54 17.66 -18.28
N THR A 413 -8.43 18.29 -17.94
CA THR A 413 -7.86 18.33 -16.59
C THR A 413 -7.45 19.77 -16.22
N PRO A 414 -8.43 20.70 -16.10
CA PRO A 414 -8.15 22.12 -15.85
C PRO A 414 -7.47 22.37 -14.51
N ASN A 415 -7.68 21.55 -13.47
CA ASN A 415 -7.04 21.74 -12.17
C ASN A 415 -5.59 21.26 -12.18
N VAL A 416 -5.29 20.17 -12.90
CA VAL A 416 -3.89 19.80 -13.20
C VAL A 416 -3.21 20.91 -14.02
N ALA A 417 -3.92 21.54 -14.96
CA ALA A 417 -3.38 22.68 -15.71
C ALA A 417 -3.11 23.90 -14.83
N ARG A 418 -4.00 24.18 -13.86
CA ARG A 418 -3.84 25.22 -12.84
C ARG A 418 -2.61 24.98 -11.99
N LEU A 419 -2.37 23.75 -11.52
CA LEU A 419 -1.14 23.39 -10.80
C LEU A 419 0.10 23.67 -11.64
N ALA A 420 0.14 23.20 -12.89
CA ALA A 420 1.30 23.39 -13.76
C ALA A 420 1.56 24.87 -14.11
N ALA A 421 0.50 25.65 -14.30
CA ALA A 421 0.61 27.09 -14.55
C ALA A 421 1.10 27.86 -13.31
N GLY A 422 0.73 27.40 -12.11
CA GLY A 422 1.14 27.99 -10.83
C GLY A 422 2.44 27.44 -10.24
N GLY A 423 3.02 26.40 -10.85
CA GLY A 423 4.13 25.64 -10.27
C GLY A 423 5.24 25.27 -11.27
N LEU A 424 6.04 24.28 -10.88
CA LEU A 424 7.16 23.73 -11.65
C LEU A 424 6.81 22.33 -12.13
N SER A 425 6.91 22.09 -13.43
CA SER A 425 6.66 20.77 -14.01
C SER A 425 7.96 20.07 -14.40
N PHE A 426 8.01 18.74 -14.24
CA PHE A 426 9.18 17.94 -14.59
C PHE A 426 8.87 17.05 -15.79
N THR A 427 9.70 17.18 -16.82
CA THR A 427 9.52 16.43 -18.07
C THR A 427 10.08 15.02 -17.99
N HIS A 428 10.96 14.74 -17.01
CA HIS A 428 11.68 13.47 -16.82
C HIS A 428 11.45 12.88 -15.42
N CYS A 429 10.19 12.67 -15.07
CA CYS A 429 9.83 11.94 -13.85
C CYS A 429 9.61 10.46 -14.16
N TYR A 430 10.21 9.62 -13.34
CA TYR A 430 10.28 8.17 -13.49
C TYR A 430 9.81 7.47 -12.22
N VAL A 431 9.07 6.38 -12.40
CA VAL A 431 8.56 5.52 -11.33
C VAL A 431 8.84 4.06 -11.66
N GLN A 432 8.43 3.12 -10.81
CA GLN A 432 8.50 1.70 -11.13
C GLN A 432 7.41 1.34 -12.15
N GLN A 433 7.57 0.18 -12.79
CA GLN A 433 6.71 -0.25 -13.89
C GLN A 433 5.26 -0.56 -13.48
N ASN A 434 4.94 -0.60 -12.18
CA ASN A 434 3.64 -1.06 -11.68
C ASN A 434 3.36 -0.47 -10.28
N CYS A 435 2.12 -0.58 -9.80
CA CYS A 435 1.64 0.17 -8.64
C CYS A 435 2.43 -0.07 -7.34
N ALA A 436 2.41 -1.32 -6.84
CA ALA A 436 3.02 -1.70 -5.56
C ALA A 436 4.51 -1.34 -5.47
N PRO A 437 5.38 -1.64 -6.46
CA PRO A 437 6.79 -1.29 -6.36
C PRO A 437 7.03 0.23 -6.35
N THR A 438 6.21 1.04 -7.03
CA THR A 438 6.31 2.51 -6.94
C THR A 438 5.90 3.01 -5.57
N ARG A 439 4.79 2.51 -5.03
CA ARG A 439 4.27 2.90 -3.72
C ARG A 439 5.25 2.51 -2.61
N ALA A 440 5.82 1.30 -2.69
CA ALA A 440 6.89 0.88 -1.80
C ALA A 440 8.15 1.76 -1.90
N ALA A 441 8.54 2.19 -3.11
CA ALA A 441 9.66 3.12 -3.30
C ALA A 441 9.38 4.51 -2.72
N ILE A 442 8.14 5.02 -2.80
CA ILE A 442 7.72 6.28 -2.18
C ILE A 442 7.73 6.17 -0.65
N LEU A 443 7.15 5.09 -0.12
CA LEU A 443 7.07 4.86 1.33
C LEU A 443 8.45 4.68 1.95
N SER A 444 9.36 3.97 1.28
CA SER A 444 10.68 3.63 1.83
C SER A 444 11.80 4.58 1.43
N GLY A 445 11.73 5.24 0.28
CA GLY A 445 12.85 5.97 -0.32
C GLY A 445 13.93 5.05 -0.91
N LEU A 446 13.61 3.76 -1.13
CA LEU A 446 14.56 2.72 -1.50
C LEU A 446 14.15 1.99 -2.79
N TYR A 447 15.14 1.50 -3.54
CA TYR A 447 14.90 0.51 -4.58
C TYR A 447 14.48 -0.84 -3.97
N PRO A 448 13.79 -1.71 -4.73
CA PRO A 448 13.38 -3.04 -4.26
C PRO A 448 14.56 -3.93 -3.82
N SER A 449 15.77 -3.64 -4.30
CA SER A 449 16.99 -4.37 -3.95
C SER A 449 17.58 -3.99 -2.59
N ARG A 450 17.07 -2.96 -1.91
CA ARG A 450 17.46 -2.69 -0.51
C ARG A 450 16.65 -3.52 0.46
N GLU A 451 17.28 -3.88 1.57
CA GLU A 451 16.57 -4.32 2.77
C GLU A 451 15.57 -3.24 3.19
N GLY A 452 14.35 -3.65 3.55
CA GLY A 452 13.25 -2.73 3.89
C GLY A 452 12.19 -2.56 2.80
N ASN A 453 12.55 -2.65 1.51
CA ASN A 453 11.56 -2.58 0.40
C ASN A 453 11.19 -3.98 -0.11
N GLY A 454 12.03 -4.65 -0.91
CA GLY A 454 11.77 -6.01 -1.39
C GLY A 454 10.58 -6.20 -2.35
N VAL A 455 9.83 -5.15 -2.69
CA VAL A 455 8.66 -5.20 -3.58
C VAL A 455 9.09 -4.90 -5.02
N TYR A 456 9.23 -5.94 -5.85
CA TYR A 456 9.66 -5.81 -7.25
C TYR A 456 8.49 -5.71 -8.23
N ASN A 457 7.35 -6.29 -7.89
CA ASN A 457 6.15 -6.34 -8.72
C ASN A 457 4.89 -6.55 -7.86
N VAL A 458 3.71 -6.35 -8.46
CA VAL A 458 2.42 -6.69 -7.83
C VAL A 458 2.27 -8.21 -7.75
N SER A 459 1.95 -8.72 -6.56
CA SER A 459 1.72 -10.13 -6.22
C SER A 459 2.93 -11.05 -6.40
N SER A 460 3.34 -11.34 -7.63
CA SER A 460 4.49 -12.22 -7.86
C SER A 460 5.34 -11.83 -9.05
N LEU A 461 6.58 -12.32 -9.02
CA LEU A 461 7.52 -12.25 -10.14
C LEU A 461 7.21 -13.28 -11.25
N ASN A 462 6.15 -14.08 -11.13
CA ASN A 462 5.76 -15.08 -12.12
C ASN A 462 4.39 -14.80 -12.78
N ARG A 463 4.05 -13.52 -12.97
CA ARG A 463 2.71 -13.08 -13.32
C ARG A 463 2.27 -13.45 -14.76
N GLY A 464 3.20 -13.67 -15.68
CA GLY A 464 2.91 -14.08 -17.06
C GLY A 464 3.16 -15.52 -17.42
N SER A 465 3.31 -16.37 -16.42
CA SER A 465 3.57 -17.79 -16.65
C SER A 465 2.48 -18.50 -17.46
N ASN A 466 1.22 -18.04 -17.45
CA ASN A 466 0.07 -18.84 -17.92
C ASN A 466 0.09 -20.29 -17.34
N GLY A 467 0.65 -20.47 -16.14
CA GLY A 467 0.85 -21.78 -15.52
C GLY A 467 2.19 -22.48 -15.83
N GLU A 468 3.06 -21.93 -16.66
CA GLU A 468 4.45 -22.37 -16.83
C GLU A 468 5.30 -21.95 -15.62
N ALA A 469 5.89 -22.90 -14.90
CA ALA A 469 6.72 -22.59 -13.74
C ALA A 469 8.08 -22.01 -14.18
N TYR A 470 8.19 -20.68 -14.30
CA TYR A 470 9.48 -20.01 -14.33
C TYR A 470 10.05 -19.96 -12.90
N ASN A 471 11.29 -20.39 -12.73
CA ASN A 471 12.00 -20.32 -11.43
C ASN A 471 12.38 -18.87 -11.14
N THR A 472 11.42 -18.11 -10.63
CA THR A 472 11.59 -16.71 -10.23
C THR A 472 11.93 -16.63 -8.74
N PRO A 473 12.73 -15.66 -8.31
CA PRO A 473 13.01 -15.46 -6.90
C PRO A 473 11.72 -15.04 -6.17
N GLY A 474 11.66 -15.32 -4.87
CA GLY A 474 10.63 -14.73 -4.01
C GLY A 474 10.78 -13.21 -3.91
N GLN A 475 9.67 -12.53 -3.73
CA GLN A 475 9.57 -11.10 -3.42
C GLN A 475 8.69 -10.90 -2.19
N ASN A 476 8.65 -9.66 -1.68
CA ASN A 476 7.67 -9.23 -0.70
C ASN A 476 6.52 -8.50 -1.42
N GLU A 477 5.37 -8.38 -0.76
CA GLU A 477 4.29 -7.47 -1.16
C GLU A 477 4.24 -6.22 -0.25
N ASP A 478 4.87 -6.29 0.93
CA ASP A 478 4.94 -5.21 1.91
C ASP A 478 6.32 -4.54 1.98
N VAL A 479 6.31 -3.22 2.24
CA VAL A 479 7.46 -2.56 2.88
C VAL A 479 7.62 -3.16 4.28
N ALA A 480 8.85 -3.55 4.64
CA ALA A 480 9.08 -4.22 5.92
C ALA A 480 8.71 -3.31 7.09
N ALA A 481 7.97 -3.83 8.07
CA ALA A 481 7.55 -3.07 9.25
C ALA A 481 8.72 -2.50 10.08
N SER A 482 9.94 -3.02 9.91
CA SER A 482 11.15 -2.52 10.54
C SER A 482 11.79 -1.32 9.83
N HIS A 483 11.34 -0.99 8.63
CA HIS A 483 11.84 0.15 7.85
C HIS A 483 11.06 1.40 8.20
N VAL A 484 11.76 2.52 8.43
CA VAL A 484 11.10 3.80 8.73
C VAL A 484 10.50 4.39 7.46
N THR A 485 9.18 4.35 7.35
CA THR A 485 8.43 4.91 6.24
C THR A 485 8.40 6.45 6.26
N ILE A 486 7.99 7.04 5.14
CA ILE A 486 7.83 8.51 5.04
C ILE A 486 6.76 9.03 6.00
N GLY A 487 5.72 8.23 6.28
CA GLY A 487 4.70 8.53 7.29
C GLY A 487 5.34 8.70 8.65
N GLU A 488 6.10 7.69 9.11
CA GLU A 488 6.78 7.73 10.41
C GLU A 488 7.82 8.86 10.50
N ALA A 489 8.57 9.11 9.42
CA ALA A 489 9.55 10.18 9.39
C ALA A 489 8.91 11.58 9.52
N LEU A 490 7.79 11.82 8.84
CA LEU A 490 7.06 13.09 8.93
C LEU A 490 6.28 13.22 10.25
N GLN A 491 5.69 12.13 10.73
CA GLN A 491 5.09 12.09 12.07
C GLN A 491 6.13 12.44 13.14
N SER A 492 7.33 11.85 13.06
CA SER A 492 8.46 12.17 13.95
C SER A 492 8.95 13.62 13.80
N ALA A 493 8.75 14.24 12.63
CA ALA A 493 9.01 15.66 12.41
C ALA A 493 7.90 16.59 12.96
N GLY A 494 6.85 16.01 13.55
CA GLY A 494 5.74 16.73 14.19
C GLY A 494 4.52 16.94 13.30
N TYR A 495 4.50 16.40 12.08
CA TYR A 495 3.37 16.53 11.15
C TYR A 495 2.18 15.71 11.60
N VAL A 496 0.97 16.23 11.37
CA VAL A 496 -0.27 15.45 11.40
C VAL A 496 -0.36 14.65 10.10
N THR A 497 -0.36 13.34 10.19
CA THR A 497 -0.19 12.46 9.02
C THR A 497 -1.49 11.77 8.62
N ALA A 498 -1.87 11.83 7.35
CA ALA A 498 -3.09 11.22 6.85
C ALA A 498 -2.90 10.56 5.49
N HIS A 499 -3.31 9.31 5.35
CA HIS A 499 -3.35 8.55 4.11
C HIS A 499 -4.78 8.50 3.57
N PHE A 500 -4.95 8.69 2.26
CA PHE A 500 -6.24 8.61 1.57
C PHE A 500 -6.13 7.70 0.36
N GLY A 501 -7.06 6.74 0.25
CA GLY A 501 -7.20 5.85 -0.89
C GLY A 501 -6.19 4.72 -0.90
N LYS A 502 -5.62 4.43 -2.06
CA LYS A 502 -4.88 3.19 -2.32
C LYS A 502 -3.51 3.16 -1.61
N TYR A 503 -3.33 2.21 -0.70
CA TYR A 503 -2.05 1.96 -0.04
C TYR A 503 -1.20 0.92 -0.80
N HIS A 504 -1.65 -0.35 -0.87
CA HIS A 504 -1.13 -1.40 -1.78
C HIS A 504 0.38 -1.67 -1.69
N ALA A 505 0.94 -1.54 -0.49
CA ALA A 505 2.34 -1.85 -0.16
C ALA A 505 2.49 -2.24 1.33
N GLY A 506 1.42 -2.81 1.90
CA GLY A 506 1.31 -3.26 3.29
C GLY A 506 0.04 -4.08 3.51
N GLU A 507 -0.10 -4.66 4.69
CA GLU A 507 -1.18 -5.57 5.11
C GLU A 507 -1.25 -6.92 4.38
N HIS A 508 -0.21 -7.30 3.62
CA HIS A 508 -0.07 -8.65 3.10
C HIS A 508 0.59 -9.55 4.15
N GLU A 509 1.87 -9.88 4.00
CA GLU A 509 2.56 -10.76 4.94
C GLU A 509 2.81 -10.12 6.32
N GLY A 510 2.89 -8.79 6.39
CA GLY A 510 3.06 -8.04 7.63
C GLY A 510 1.76 -7.83 8.41
N GLY A 511 0.60 -8.09 7.80
CA GLY A 511 -0.71 -7.83 8.40
C GLY A 511 -0.82 -6.40 8.94
N GLN A 512 -1.43 -6.23 10.11
CA GLN A 512 -1.59 -4.90 10.72
C GLN A 512 -0.27 -4.16 10.96
N SER A 513 0.86 -4.85 11.16
CA SER A 513 2.14 -4.17 11.41
C SER A 513 2.62 -3.31 10.24
N THR A 514 2.15 -3.58 9.03
CA THR A 514 2.46 -2.82 7.81
C THR A 514 1.29 -1.96 7.34
N SER A 515 0.20 -1.84 8.13
CA SER A 515 -0.94 -0.97 7.82
C SER A 515 -0.55 0.51 7.89
N PRO A 516 -1.26 1.43 7.19
CA PRO A 516 -0.98 2.86 7.27
C PRO A 516 -0.91 3.39 8.72
N GLU A 517 -1.82 2.95 9.58
CA GLU A 517 -1.92 3.37 10.99
C GLU A 517 -0.69 2.99 11.81
N ASN A 518 -0.07 1.85 11.48
CA ASN A 518 1.14 1.36 12.12
C ASN A 518 2.42 1.76 11.37
N GLN A 519 2.29 2.45 10.24
CA GLN A 519 3.37 2.98 9.40
C GLN A 519 3.33 4.51 9.37
N GLY A 520 3.00 5.09 10.53
CA GLY A 520 3.15 6.51 10.81
C GLY A 520 2.09 7.41 10.20
N TYR A 521 0.95 6.87 9.76
CA TYR A 521 -0.23 7.67 9.43
C TYR A 521 -1.20 7.70 10.60
N GLU A 522 -1.44 8.88 11.15
CA GLU A 522 -2.45 9.08 12.19
C GLU A 522 -3.88 8.83 11.67
N TYR A 523 -4.13 9.14 10.40
CA TYR A 523 -5.43 8.91 9.76
C TYR A 523 -5.25 8.05 8.50
N ASN A 524 -6.14 7.08 8.31
CA ASN A 524 -6.25 6.28 7.09
C ASN A 524 -7.67 6.43 6.55
N PHE A 525 -7.85 6.61 5.24
CA PHE A 525 -9.16 6.73 4.62
C PHE A 525 -9.23 5.85 3.38
N GLY A 526 -9.65 4.61 3.54
CA GLY A 526 -9.82 3.67 2.44
C GLY A 526 -8.55 2.92 2.04
N GLY A 527 -7.46 3.07 2.79
CA GLY A 527 -6.20 2.37 2.53
C GLY A 527 -6.15 0.97 3.11
N GLY A 528 -5.43 0.10 2.41
CA GLY A 528 -5.15 -1.26 2.83
C GLY A 528 -4.38 -2.05 1.75
N SER A 529 -4.41 -3.38 1.85
CA SER A 529 -3.66 -4.27 0.95
C SER A 529 -4.07 -4.21 -0.53
N GLN A 530 -5.31 -3.85 -0.86
CA GLN A 530 -5.82 -4.10 -2.22
C GLN A 530 -5.39 -3.03 -3.25
N GLY A 531 -4.99 -3.52 -4.43
CA GLY A 531 -4.50 -2.68 -5.52
C GLY A 531 -5.55 -2.07 -6.45
N ASN A 532 -6.83 -2.35 -6.22
CA ASN A 532 -7.95 -1.85 -7.03
C ASN A 532 -9.19 -1.74 -6.13
N PRO A 533 -10.15 -0.85 -6.42
CA PRO A 533 -11.26 -0.63 -5.51
C PRO A 533 -12.37 -1.70 -5.60
N GLY A 534 -12.29 -2.66 -6.54
CA GLY A 534 -13.37 -3.61 -6.84
C GLY A 534 -14.57 -2.97 -7.56
N SER A 535 -15.06 -1.84 -7.06
CA SER A 535 -16.09 -0.99 -7.65
C SER A 535 -15.80 0.48 -7.29
N PHE A 536 -15.99 1.39 -8.23
CA PHE A 536 -15.96 2.84 -7.93
C PHE A 536 -17.29 3.35 -7.36
N TYR A 537 -18.37 2.59 -7.47
CA TYR A 537 -19.66 2.96 -6.89
C TYR A 537 -19.89 2.21 -5.58
N ALA A 538 -20.37 2.95 -4.59
CA ALA A 538 -20.90 2.35 -3.37
C ALA A 538 -22.11 1.44 -3.70
N SER A 539 -22.40 0.50 -2.82
CA SER A 539 -23.59 -0.35 -2.86
C SER A 539 -24.14 -0.50 -1.46
N GLY A 540 -25.37 -0.04 -1.21
CA GLY A 540 -25.95 -0.05 0.13
C GLY A 540 -25.14 0.80 1.12
N GLN A 541 -24.69 1.99 0.68
CA GLN A 541 -23.89 2.93 1.47
C GLN A 541 -22.55 2.37 1.97
N LYS A 542 -21.98 1.42 1.23
CA LYS A 542 -20.64 0.86 1.49
C LYS A 542 -19.86 0.72 0.20
N PHE A 543 -18.55 0.91 0.26
CA PHE A 543 -17.65 0.56 -0.83
C PHE A 543 -17.35 -0.95 -0.80
N ALA A 544 -16.77 -1.46 -1.89
CA ALA A 544 -16.38 -2.87 -1.93
C ALA A 544 -15.25 -3.13 -0.92
N GLY A 545 -15.14 -4.35 -0.39
CA GLY A 545 -14.16 -4.71 0.64
C GLY A 545 -12.68 -4.60 0.24
N ASN A 546 -12.39 -4.12 -0.97
CA ASN A 546 -11.04 -3.72 -1.39
C ASN A 546 -10.69 -2.27 -1.02
N VAL A 547 -11.69 -1.49 -0.65
CA VAL A 547 -11.54 -0.13 -0.13
C VAL A 547 -11.70 -0.25 1.38
N GLY A 548 -10.78 0.36 2.12
CA GLY A 548 -10.89 0.42 3.58
C GLY A 548 -12.24 1.01 4.01
N ILE A 549 -12.78 0.47 5.11
CA ILE A 549 -14.14 0.75 5.60
C ILE A 549 -14.35 2.21 6.01
N GLU A 550 -13.26 2.95 6.17
CA GLU A 550 -13.26 4.34 6.63
C GLU A 550 -14.02 5.26 5.67
N LEU A 551 -14.01 4.92 4.38
CA LEU A 551 -14.69 5.70 3.35
C LEU A 551 -16.20 5.47 3.31
N ASP A 552 -16.73 4.40 3.94
CA ASP A 552 -18.17 4.10 3.96
C ASP A 552 -18.99 5.25 4.56
N ARG A 553 -18.39 6.05 5.45
CA ARG A 553 -19.01 7.27 6.00
C ARG A 553 -19.44 8.27 4.93
N TRP A 554 -18.76 8.32 3.80
CA TRP A 554 -19.07 9.23 2.69
C TRP A 554 -19.76 8.53 1.53
N ALA A 555 -20.18 7.27 1.70
CA ALA A 555 -20.79 6.44 0.65
C ALA A 555 -22.29 6.71 0.43
N ASP A 556 -22.89 7.64 1.18
CA ASP A 556 -24.29 8.05 1.02
C ASP A 556 -24.58 8.50 -0.41
N ASP A 557 -25.73 8.03 -0.94
CA ASP A 557 -26.21 8.37 -2.26
C ASP A 557 -26.18 9.89 -2.52
N TYR A 558 -25.85 10.26 -3.76
CA TYR A 558 -25.92 11.63 -4.23
C TYR A 558 -27.31 12.22 -3.97
N THR A 559 -27.33 13.35 -3.27
CA THR A 559 -28.52 14.18 -3.14
C THR A 559 -28.52 15.27 -4.18
N GLN A 560 -29.70 15.77 -4.55
CA GLN A 560 -29.82 16.93 -5.44
C GLN A 560 -29.02 18.14 -4.90
N ALA A 561 -29.06 18.35 -3.58
CA ALA A 561 -28.29 19.42 -2.93
C ALA A 561 -26.77 19.24 -3.11
N TYR A 562 -26.26 18.01 -2.99
CA TYR A 562 -24.85 17.71 -3.22
C TYR A 562 -24.47 17.98 -4.68
N LEU A 563 -25.29 17.54 -5.64
CA LEU A 563 -25.04 17.80 -7.06
C LEU A 563 -24.98 19.31 -7.36
N ASP A 564 -25.91 20.09 -6.80
CA ASP A 564 -25.99 21.54 -7.02
C ASP A 564 -24.84 22.32 -6.37
N SER A 565 -24.48 21.97 -5.13
CA SER A 565 -23.51 22.73 -4.35
C SER A 565 -22.07 22.25 -4.51
N VAL A 566 -21.84 20.94 -4.71
CA VAL A 566 -20.50 20.34 -4.71
C VAL A 566 -20.02 20.03 -6.12
N LEU A 567 -20.88 19.50 -7.00
CA LEU A 567 -20.45 19.07 -8.34
C LEU A 567 -20.67 20.14 -9.42
N LYS A 568 -21.78 20.88 -9.34
CA LYS A 568 -22.13 21.93 -10.31
C LYS A 568 -21.38 23.24 -10.07
N ALA A 569 -21.12 23.62 -8.82
CA ALA A 569 -20.44 24.89 -8.50
C ALA A 569 -18.99 24.94 -9.03
N PRO A 570 -18.15 23.89 -8.90
CA PRO A 570 -16.83 23.86 -9.53
C PRO A 570 -16.89 23.94 -11.06
N LEU A 571 -17.91 23.36 -11.70
CA LEU A 571 -18.11 23.45 -13.15
C LEU A 571 -18.52 24.85 -13.64
N ALA A 572 -19.07 25.68 -12.74
CA ALA A 572 -19.38 27.09 -13.00
C ALA A 572 -18.18 28.03 -12.77
N ASN A 573 -17.09 27.54 -12.15
CA ASN A 573 -15.88 28.33 -11.95
C ASN A 573 -15.25 28.67 -13.32
N PRO A 574 -15.02 29.97 -13.65
CA PRO A 574 -14.45 30.37 -14.92
C PRO A 574 -13.02 29.83 -15.16
N LEU A 575 -12.30 29.43 -14.11
CA LEU A 575 -11.01 28.72 -14.21
C LEU A 575 -11.18 27.27 -14.72
N ASN A 576 -12.34 26.66 -14.47
CA ASN A 576 -12.75 25.35 -14.98
C ASN A 576 -13.53 25.44 -16.30
N ALA A 577 -13.93 26.65 -16.71
CA ALA A 577 -14.69 26.89 -17.94
C ALA A 577 -13.77 27.12 -19.15
N ARG A 578 -13.76 26.20 -20.13
CA ARG A 578 -13.33 26.54 -21.50
C ARG A 578 -14.22 25.97 -22.61
N ALA A 579 -14.57 26.90 -23.51
CA ALA A 579 -14.94 26.85 -24.93
C ALA A 579 -15.44 25.51 -25.53
N THR A 580 -16.74 25.24 -25.43
CA THR A 580 -17.72 24.98 -26.51
C THR A 580 -18.91 24.24 -25.90
N ASP A 581 -20.04 24.91 -25.68
CA ASP A 581 -21.45 24.46 -25.55
C ASP A 581 -21.84 23.07 -24.96
N ILE A 582 -20.94 22.29 -24.35
CA ILE A 582 -21.19 20.92 -23.86
C ILE A 582 -21.22 20.83 -22.32
N ASN A 583 -20.75 21.86 -21.62
CA ASN A 583 -20.90 21.98 -20.15
C ASN A 583 -22.26 22.58 -19.79
N ASP A 584 -23.35 22.13 -20.40
CA ASP A 584 -24.69 22.59 -20.03
C ASP A 584 -24.98 22.09 -18.61
N PRO A 585 -25.05 22.97 -17.58
CA PRO A 585 -25.33 22.58 -16.21
C PRO A 585 -26.73 21.99 -16.06
N ASP A 586 -27.58 22.11 -17.09
CA ASP A 586 -28.88 21.46 -17.17
C ASP A 586 -28.76 19.99 -17.61
N LEU A 587 -27.65 19.52 -18.19
CA LEU A 587 -27.41 18.09 -18.50
C LEU A 587 -27.17 17.24 -17.25
N ILE A 588 -26.57 17.79 -16.20
CA ILE A 588 -26.36 17.12 -14.91
C ILE A 588 -27.71 16.95 -14.19
N LEU A 589 -28.56 17.97 -14.24
CA LEU A 589 -29.81 18.01 -13.48
C LEU A 589 -30.97 17.32 -14.18
N SER A 590 -31.06 17.46 -15.50
CA SER A 590 -32.16 16.87 -16.26
C SER A 590 -32.09 15.35 -16.32
N ASP A 591 -30.91 14.74 -16.22
CA ASP A 591 -30.77 13.28 -16.20
C ASP A 591 -30.90 12.70 -14.80
N PHE A 592 -30.36 13.34 -13.75
CA PHE A 592 -30.58 12.87 -12.37
C PHE A 592 -32.07 12.81 -12.02
N ALA A 593 -32.85 13.78 -12.50
CA ALA A 593 -34.30 13.82 -12.30
C ALA A 593 -35.09 12.84 -13.18
N ASN A 594 -34.51 12.30 -14.27
CA ASN A 594 -35.25 11.54 -15.30
C ASN A 594 -34.77 10.09 -15.48
N SER A 595 -33.83 9.58 -14.68
CA SER A 595 -33.11 8.36 -15.02
C SER A 595 -33.02 7.34 -13.88
N ASN A 596 -33.11 6.05 -14.21
CA ASN A 596 -32.87 4.90 -13.33
C ASN A 596 -31.35 4.72 -13.06
N HIS A 597 -30.60 5.80 -12.86
CA HIS A 597 -29.15 5.72 -12.65
C HIS A 597 -28.85 5.47 -11.16
N ASP A 598 -27.74 4.80 -10.88
CA ASP A 598 -27.28 4.56 -9.51
C ASP A 598 -27.09 5.92 -8.82
N ALA A 599 -27.94 6.21 -7.83
CA ALA A 599 -27.78 7.36 -6.95
C ALA A 599 -26.51 7.22 -6.10
N ASN A 600 -25.91 6.04 -6.08
CA ASN A 600 -24.78 5.66 -5.26
C ASN A 600 -23.58 6.59 -5.47
N LYS A 601 -22.94 6.96 -4.36
CA LYS A 601 -21.73 7.78 -4.36
C LYS A 601 -20.60 7.13 -5.15
N HIS A 602 -19.87 7.95 -5.90
CA HIS A 602 -18.60 7.55 -6.51
C HIS A 602 -17.43 7.71 -5.53
N LEU A 603 -16.55 6.71 -5.45
CA LEU A 603 -15.41 6.62 -4.54
C LEU A 603 -14.49 7.84 -4.62
N THR A 604 -14.17 8.31 -5.84
CA THR A 604 -13.33 9.51 -6.05
C THR A 604 -13.91 10.77 -5.41
N ASP A 605 -15.24 10.90 -5.36
CA ASP A 605 -15.89 12.03 -4.70
C ASP A 605 -15.89 11.84 -3.18
N ALA A 606 -16.14 10.62 -2.69
CA ALA A 606 -16.08 10.27 -1.26
C ALA A 606 -14.68 10.50 -0.67
N MET A 607 -13.62 10.15 -1.39
CA MET A 607 -12.24 10.46 -1.01
C MET A 607 -12.01 11.97 -0.92
N GLY A 608 -12.59 12.76 -1.83
CA GLY A 608 -12.56 14.21 -1.77
C GLY A 608 -13.32 14.76 -0.56
N ASP A 609 -14.50 14.22 -0.27
CA ASP A 609 -15.30 14.58 0.91
C ASP A 609 -14.51 14.30 2.21
N ALA A 610 -13.83 13.14 2.28
CA ALA A 610 -12.99 12.77 3.41
C ALA A 610 -11.79 13.72 3.59
N ALA A 611 -11.09 14.09 2.51
CA ALA A 611 -9.98 15.03 2.60
C ALA A 611 -10.41 16.42 3.07
N LEU A 612 -11.55 16.93 2.57
CA LEU A 612 -12.05 18.23 3.02
C LEU A 612 -12.50 18.19 4.49
N SER A 613 -13.12 17.10 4.94
CA SER A 613 -13.46 16.90 6.37
C SER A 613 -12.21 16.87 7.24
N PHE A 614 -11.17 16.12 6.84
CA PHE A 614 -9.88 16.11 7.54
C PHE A 614 -9.25 17.52 7.62
N LEU A 615 -9.26 18.27 6.52
CA LEU A 615 -8.70 19.63 6.49
C LEU A 615 -9.49 20.59 7.39
N ASP A 616 -10.82 20.48 7.42
CA ASP A 616 -11.67 21.28 8.31
C ASP A 616 -11.44 20.93 9.78
N ASP A 617 -11.39 19.65 10.12
CA ASP A 617 -11.09 19.17 11.48
C ASP A 617 -9.69 19.62 11.91
N HIS A 618 -8.69 19.54 11.03
CA HIS A 618 -7.35 20.03 11.29
C HIS A 618 -7.36 21.54 11.57
N ARG A 619 -8.03 22.32 10.72
CA ARG A 619 -8.08 23.80 10.83
C ARG A 619 -8.81 24.26 12.09
N GLN A 620 -9.90 23.60 12.46
CA GLN A 620 -10.77 24.03 13.56
C GLN A 620 -10.41 23.38 14.91
N GLY A 621 -9.73 22.23 14.89
CA GLY A 621 -9.44 21.43 16.07
C GLY A 621 -8.16 21.82 16.83
N GLU A 622 -7.80 20.97 17.78
CA GLU A 622 -6.62 21.11 18.65
C GLU A 622 -5.29 20.96 17.89
N MET A 623 -5.33 20.48 16.64
CA MET A 623 -4.15 20.26 15.79
C MET A 623 -3.84 21.42 14.84
N LYS A 624 -4.63 22.49 14.84
CA LYS A 624 -4.51 23.62 13.90
C LYS A 624 -3.14 24.29 13.82
N ASP A 625 -2.35 24.19 14.89
CA ASP A 625 -1.03 24.81 14.98
C ASP A 625 0.09 23.89 14.43
N PHE A 626 -0.21 22.61 14.16
CA PHE A 626 0.71 21.67 13.54
C PHE A 626 0.59 21.71 12.01
N PRO A 627 1.66 21.44 11.26
CA PRO A 627 1.54 21.20 9.83
C PRO A 627 0.96 19.80 9.57
N PHE A 628 0.27 19.61 8.44
CA PHE A 628 -0.21 18.29 8.03
C PHE A 628 0.57 17.73 6.85
N TYR A 629 0.64 16.39 6.77
CA TYR A 629 1.05 15.61 5.61
C TYR A 629 -0.12 14.77 5.14
N MET A 630 -0.66 15.10 3.97
CA MET A 630 -1.73 14.36 3.31
C MET A 630 -1.14 13.54 2.15
N GLN A 631 -1.04 12.23 2.33
CA GLN A 631 -0.73 11.29 1.26
C GLN A 631 -2.03 10.89 0.55
N PHE A 632 -2.35 11.58 -0.53
CA PHE A 632 -3.59 11.40 -1.27
C PHE A 632 -3.37 10.52 -2.51
N HIS A 633 -3.56 9.22 -2.33
CA HIS A 633 -3.35 8.20 -3.35
C HIS A 633 -4.68 7.77 -3.97
N PHE A 634 -5.05 8.33 -5.11
CA PHE A 634 -6.28 7.95 -5.79
C PHE A 634 -6.31 6.45 -6.13
N TYR A 635 -7.49 5.84 -6.04
CA TYR A 635 -7.80 4.62 -6.80
C TYR A 635 -8.11 4.94 -8.26
N ALA A 636 -8.63 6.15 -8.53
CA ALA A 636 -8.76 6.64 -9.88
C ALA A 636 -7.35 6.83 -10.48
N VAL A 637 -7.11 6.45 -11.72
CA VAL A 637 -8.06 6.06 -12.78
C VAL A 637 -7.96 4.57 -13.14
N HIS A 638 -7.55 3.74 -12.17
CA HIS A 638 -7.36 2.31 -12.34
C HIS A 638 -8.65 1.58 -12.72
N THR A 639 -8.50 0.37 -13.26
CA THR A 639 -9.62 -0.54 -13.51
C THR A 639 -10.32 -0.99 -12.19
N PRO A 640 -11.63 -1.30 -12.23
CA PRO A 640 -12.53 -1.24 -13.38
C PRO A 640 -12.84 0.21 -13.81
N ILE A 641 -12.90 0.48 -15.12
CA ILE A 641 -13.17 1.83 -15.64
C ILE A 641 -14.66 2.18 -15.49
N GLN A 642 -15.00 2.77 -14.34
CA GLN A 642 -16.37 3.06 -13.92
C GLN A 642 -16.51 4.53 -13.50
N PRO A 643 -16.53 5.48 -14.45
CA PRO A 643 -16.66 6.90 -14.14
C PRO A 643 -18.06 7.27 -13.68
N ARG A 644 -18.19 8.47 -13.12
CA ARG A 644 -19.46 9.18 -12.99
C ARG A 644 -20.22 9.28 -14.32
N TRP A 645 -21.53 9.07 -14.25
CA TRP A 645 -22.41 8.96 -15.42
C TRP A 645 -22.55 10.28 -16.21
N ASP A 646 -22.54 11.43 -15.54
CA ASP A 646 -22.68 12.75 -16.15
C ASP A 646 -21.43 13.11 -16.98
N LEU A 647 -20.25 12.84 -16.42
CA LEU A 647 -18.97 12.99 -17.12
C LEU A 647 -18.87 12.03 -18.30
N ARG A 648 -19.31 10.78 -18.13
CA ARG A 648 -19.35 9.82 -19.25
C ARG A 648 -20.25 10.31 -20.38
N LYS A 649 -21.40 10.89 -20.07
CA LYS A 649 -22.31 11.48 -21.07
C LYS A 649 -21.64 12.64 -21.83
N LYS A 650 -20.94 13.53 -21.12
CA LYS A 650 -20.13 14.61 -21.71
C LYS A 650 -19.12 14.05 -22.72
N TYR A 651 -18.28 13.09 -22.31
CA TYR A 651 -17.24 12.55 -23.19
C TYR A 651 -17.77 11.72 -24.35
N ASN A 652 -18.92 11.06 -24.21
CA ASN A 652 -19.60 10.39 -25.33
C ASN A 652 -20.08 11.37 -26.41
N ALA A 653 -20.30 12.65 -26.05
CA ALA A 653 -20.68 13.70 -27.01
C ALA A 653 -19.46 14.36 -27.67
N LEU A 654 -18.26 14.17 -27.13
CA LEU A 654 -17.01 14.70 -27.67
C LEU A 654 -16.43 13.73 -28.71
N THR A 655 -15.67 14.26 -29.67
CA THR A 655 -14.93 13.46 -30.64
C THR A 655 -13.48 13.30 -30.16
N GLY A 656 -13.06 12.06 -29.93
CA GLY A 656 -11.66 11.71 -29.61
C GLY A 656 -10.70 11.91 -30.78
N ASN A 657 -9.44 11.61 -30.55
CA ASN A 657 -8.40 11.57 -31.59
C ASN A 657 -7.88 10.13 -31.79
N SER A 658 -6.78 9.95 -32.52
CA SER A 658 -6.29 8.61 -32.88
C SER A 658 -5.67 7.81 -31.73
N TYR A 659 -5.42 8.43 -30.58
CA TYR A 659 -4.79 7.81 -29.40
C TYR A 659 -5.68 7.96 -28.16
N HIS A 660 -6.43 9.06 -28.01
CA HIS A 660 -7.39 9.27 -26.92
C HIS A 660 -8.82 9.41 -27.43
N ASP A 661 -9.60 8.35 -27.28
CA ASP A 661 -11.04 8.31 -27.63
C ASP A 661 -11.92 7.60 -26.57
N GLY A 662 -11.31 7.03 -25.54
CA GLY A 662 -12.00 6.30 -24.48
C GLY A 662 -12.81 7.20 -23.55
N ALA A 663 -14.09 7.40 -23.85
CA ALA A 663 -14.98 8.28 -23.09
C ALA A 663 -15.12 7.90 -21.59
N ALA A 664 -15.09 6.61 -21.28
CA ALA A 664 -15.21 6.17 -19.89
C ALA A 664 -13.95 6.47 -19.07
N TYR A 665 -12.76 6.27 -19.65
CA TYR A 665 -11.50 6.62 -19.01
C TYR A 665 -11.35 8.13 -18.86
N ALA A 666 -11.66 8.89 -19.92
CA ALA A 666 -11.67 10.35 -19.91
C ALA A 666 -12.54 10.94 -18.79
N ALA A 667 -13.73 10.37 -18.60
CA ALA A 667 -14.65 10.77 -17.54
C ALA A 667 -14.12 10.46 -16.13
N LEU A 668 -13.36 9.36 -15.97
CA LEU A 668 -12.74 9.00 -14.70
C LEU A 668 -11.57 9.93 -14.38
N VAL A 669 -10.76 10.28 -15.39
CA VAL A 669 -9.69 11.30 -15.31
C VAL A 669 -10.26 12.66 -14.92
N GLU A 670 -11.35 13.11 -15.52
CA GLU A 670 -11.98 14.38 -15.13
C GLU A 670 -12.58 14.33 -13.72
N GLY A 671 -13.13 13.18 -13.28
CA GLY A 671 -13.57 13.01 -11.90
C GLY A 671 -12.43 13.17 -10.88
N MET A 672 -11.26 12.61 -11.19
CA MET A 672 -10.04 12.83 -10.40
C MET A 672 -9.63 14.30 -10.39
N ASP A 673 -9.64 14.98 -11.55
CA ASP A 673 -9.31 16.40 -11.65
C ASP A 673 -10.29 17.30 -10.89
N GLN A 674 -11.59 16.96 -10.85
CA GLN A 674 -12.58 17.68 -10.05
C GLN A 674 -12.31 17.54 -8.55
N THR A 675 -11.96 16.33 -8.07
CA THR A 675 -11.57 16.13 -6.67
C THR A 675 -10.29 16.90 -6.33
N LEU A 676 -9.30 16.90 -7.22
CA LEU A 676 -8.11 17.74 -7.05
C LEU A 676 -8.49 19.22 -6.96
N GLY A 677 -9.34 19.71 -7.86
CA GLY A 677 -9.83 21.09 -7.85
C GLY A 677 -10.48 21.50 -6.53
N ARG A 678 -11.29 20.61 -5.94
CA ARG A 678 -11.90 20.85 -4.63
C ARG A 678 -10.86 21.02 -3.51
N ILE A 679 -9.80 20.21 -3.52
CA ILE A 679 -8.68 20.35 -2.55
C ILE A 679 -7.98 21.69 -2.77
N LEU A 680 -7.68 22.06 -4.02
CA LEU A 680 -7.01 23.33 -4.34
C LEU A 680 -7.86 24.54 -3.94
N ASP A 681 -9.16 24.49 -4.23
CA ASP A 681 -10.11 25.54 -3.86
C ASP A 681 -10.17 25.71 -2.34
N TYR A 682 -10.17 24.61 -1.57
CA TYR A 682 -10.09 24.67 -0.11
C TYR A 682 -8.77 25.30 0.38
N LEU A 683 -7.62 24.98 -0.23
CA LEU A 683 -6.35 25.57 0.20
C LEU A 683 -6.29 27.09 -0.10
N GLU A 684 -6.97 27.52 -1.16
CA GLU A 684 -7.06 28.92 -1.57
C GLU A 684 -8.06 29.73 -0.74
N ASP A 685 -9.22 29.14 -0.41
CA ASP A 685 -10.30 29.74 0.38
C ASP A 685 -10.92 28.67 1.32
N PRO A 686 -10.31 28.41 2.49
CA PRO A 686 -10.76 27.37 3.42
C PRO A 686 -12.16 27.57 4.01
N ASN A 687 -12.70 28.80 4.03
CA ASN A 687 -14.03 29.08 4.59
C ASN A 687 -15.14 29.24 3.53
N GLY A 688 -14.76 29.37 2.25
CA GLY A 688 -15.66 29.46 1.11
C GLY A 688 -16.40 30.79 0.98
N ASP A 689 -15.89 31.89 1.58
CA ASP A 689 -16.53 33.21 1.55
C ASP A 689 -16.16 34.05 0.31
N GLY A 690 -15.24 33.55 -0.52
CA GLY A 690 -14.80 34.17 -1.76
C GLY A 690 -13.65 35.17 -1.60
N ASP A 691 -13.02 35.25 -0.43
CA ASP A 691 -11.76 35.95 -0.23
C ASP A 691 -10.61 35.00 0.16
N SER A 692 -9.36 35.44 -0.02
CA SER A 692 -8.16 34.61 0.21
C SER A 692 -7.42 34.99 1.50
N GLY A 693 -8.10 35.68 2.42
CA GLY A 693 -7.52 36.18 3.67
C GLY A 693 -7.09 35.09 4.64
N ASP A 694 -7.73 33.91 4.58
CA ASP A 694 -7.41 32.72 5.35
C ASP A 694 -6.73 31.61 4.52
N SER A 695 -6.30 31.94 3.29
CA SER A 695 -5.61 31.01 2.39
C SER A 695 -4.39 30.38 3.05
N ILE A 696 -4.30 29.05 2.95
CA ILE A 696 -3.13 28.26 3.37
C ILE A 696 -2.29 27.76 2.17
N ALA A 697 -2.67 28.12 0.94
CA ALA A 697 -2.01 27.72 -0.29
C ALA A 697 -0.51 28.02 -0.31
N ASN A 698 -0.08 29.24 0.06
CA ASN A 698 1.34 29.63 0.04
C ASN A 698 2.20 28.80 1.01
N ASN A 699 1.59 28.28 2.08
CA ASN A 699 2.25 27.43 3.07
C ASN A 699 2.01 25.94 2.81
N THR A 700 1.53 25.54 1.63
CA THR A 700 1.22 24.14 1.32
C THR A 700 1.94 23.71 0.05
N LEU A 701 2.84 22.74 0.16
CA LEU A 701 3.46 22.08 -0.98
C LEU A 701 2.52 20.99 -1.52
N ILE A 702 2.26 21.01 -2.82
CA ILE A 702 1.58 19.94 -3.55
C ILE A 702 2.58 19.30 -4.52
N ILE A 703 2.72 17.98 -4.43
CA ILE A 703 3.35 17.15 -5.46
C ILE A 703 2.25 16.33 -6.14
N PHE A 704 2.07 16.49 -7.45
CA PHE A 704 1.14 15.70 -8.25
C PHE A 704 1.91 14.79 -9.21
N THR A 705 1.65 13.48 -9.15
CA THR A 705 2.25 12.51 -10.06
C THR A 705 1.40 11.25 -10.24
N SER A 706 1.92 10.24 -10.95
CA SER A 706 1.28 8.94 -11.18
C SER A 706 2.18 7.80 -10.71
N ASP A 707 1.61 6.66 -10.32
CA ASP A 707 2.38 5.52 -9.82
C ASP A 707 2.99 4.63 -10.92
N ASN A 708 2.45 4.71 -12.14
CA ASN A 708 3.00 4.11 -13.36
C ASN A 708 2.33 4.72 -14.59
N GLY A 709 2.77 4.31 -15.78
CA GLY A 709 2.13 4.72 -17.03
C GLY A 709 0.71 4.16 -17.21
N GLY A 710 -0.01 4.64 -18.23
CA GLY A 710 -1.40 4.32 -18.50
C GLY A 710 -1.62 2.84 -18.81
N HIS A 711 -2.76 2.30 -18.37
CA HIS A 711 -3.11 0.90 -18.59
C HIS A 711 -3.61 0.63 -20.01
N SER A 712 -3.16 -0.48 -20.60
CA SER A 712 -3.63 -0.96 -21.90
C SER A 712 -5.16 -1.08 -21.96
N GLY A 713 -5.73 -0.77 -23.13
CA GLY A 713 -7.16 -0.87 -23.41
C GLY A 713 -8.02 0.22 -22.77
N ALA A 714 -7.51 0.93 -21.76
CA ALA A 714 -8.17 2.08 -21.15
C ALA A 714 -7.71 3.42 -21.78
N THR A 715 -6.41 3.53 -22.05
CA THR A 715 -5.75 4.69 -22.67
C THR A 715 -4.57 4.27 -23.56
N ASP A 716 -3.96 5.23 -24.25
CA ASP A 716 -2.77 5.08 -25.09
C ASP A 716 -1.70 6.09 -24.63
N ASN A 717 -0.49 5.60 -24.30
CA ASN A 717 0.61 6.45 -23.84
C ASN A 717 1.38 7.14 -24.98
N TYR A 718 0.89 7.10 -26.22
CA TYR A 718 1.52 7.74 -27.38
C TYR A 718 1.95 9.18 -27.05
N PRO A 719 3.21 9.58 -27.33
CA PRO A 719 4.19 8.91 -28.19
C PRO A 719 5.08 7.90 -27.46
N LEU A 720 4.90 7.68 -26.16
CA LEU A 720 5.74 6.78 -25.39
C LEU A 720 5.47 5.32 -25.76
N ARG A 721 6.51 4.50 -25.73
CA ARG A 721 6.38 3.09 -26.07
C ARG A 721 5.77 2.32 -24.89
N HIS A 722 4.76 1.52 -25.22
CA HIS A 722 4.17 0.53 -24.31
C HIS A 722 3.34 1.16 -23.17
N VAL A 723 2.99 0.35 -22.16
CA VAL A 723 1.96 0.65 -21.15
C VAL A 723 2.41 0.22 -19.75
N LYS A 724 1.57 0.48 -18.73
CA LYS A 724 1.69 -0.09 -17.39
C LYS A 724 2.21 -1.52 -17.39
N GLY A 725 3.23 -1.80 -16.59
CA GLY A 725 3.84 -3.11 -16.43
C GLY A 725 5.11 -3.30 -17.25
N SER A 726 5.54 -2.29 -17.99
CA SER A 726 6.73 -2.30 -18.83
C SER A 726 7.79 -1.32 -18.36
N VAL A 727 9.07 -1.61 -18.60
CA VAL A 727 10.15 -0.65 -18.31
C VAL A 727 10.41 0.31 -19.46
N TYR A 728 9.69 0.20 -20.59
CA TYR A 728 9.69 1.21 -21.65
C TYR A 728 9.01 2.51 -21.15
N GLU A 729 9.28 3.65 -21.79
CA GLU A 729 8.87 4.98 -21.30
C GLU A 729 7.37 5.07 -20.98
N GLY A 730 6.51 4.41 -21.75
CA GLY A 730 5.06 4.43 -21.54
C GLY A 730 4.59 3.65 -20.31
N GLY A 731 5.47 2.88 -19.65
CA GLY A 731 5.19 2.20 -18.39
C GLY A 731 5.80 2.87 -17.15
N ILE A 732 6.90 3.62 -17.30
CA ILE A 732 7.66 4.20 -16.17
C ILE A 732 7.78 5.73 -16.16
N ARG A 733 7.52 6.43 -17.28
CA ARG A 733 7.57 7.89 -17.34
C ARG A 733 6.18 8.46 -17.04
N VAL A 734 6.09 9.35 -16.06
CA VAL A 734 4.82 9.86 -15.51
C VAL A 734 4.81 11.38 -15.41
N PRO A 735 3.63 12.04 -15.40
CA PRO A 735 3.60 13.48 -15.20
C PRO A 735 4.06 13.81 -13.77
N LEU A 736 4.80 14.91 -13.61
CA LEU A 736 5.16 15.43 -12.28
C LEU A 736 5.01 16.95 -12.27
N ILE A 737 4.20 17.44 -11.34
CA ILE A 737 4.01 18.87 -11.07
C ILE A 737 4.27 19.11 -9.59
N VAL A 738 5.02 20.14 -9.28
CA VAL A 738 5.22 20.66 -7.94
C VAL A 738 4.61 22.06 -7.87
N TRP A 739 3.83 22.34 -6.84
CA TRP A 739 3.13 23.61 -6.67
C TRP A 739 3.21 24.07 -5.22
N GLN A 740 3.67 25.30 -5.03
CA GLN A 740 3.61 26.01 -3.76
C GLN A 740 3.77 27.50 -4.05
N PRO A 741 2.67 28.27 -4.10
CA PRO A 741 2.74 29.65 -4.52
C PRO A 741 3.65 30.48 -3.61
N GLY A 742 4.51 31.29 -4.22
CA GLY A 742 5.50 32.11 -3.51
C GLY A 742 6.84 31.42 -3.25
N THR A 743 6.90 30.09 -3.25
CA THR A 743 8.15 29.30 -3.06
C THR A 743 8.60 28.64 -4.35
N VAL A 744 7.70 27.95 -5.05
CA VAL A 744 7.98 27.28 -6.32
C VAL A 744 7.67 28.24 -7.48
N PRO A 745 8.56 28.38 -8.48
CA PRO A 745 8.36 29.32 -9.55
C PRO A 745 7.23 28.89 -10.49
N ALA A 746 6.26 29.79 -10.67
CA ALA A 746 5.08 29.52 -11.49
C ALA A 746 5.39 29.39 -12.99
N GLY A 747 4.80 28.37 -13.61
CA GLY A 747 4.78 28.15 -15.06
C GLY A 747 6.11 27.71 -15.65
N GLN A 748 7.04 27.21 -14.83
CA GLN A 748 8.35 26.74 -15.28
C GLN A 748 8.36 25.23 -15.56
N GLN A 749 9.33 24.81 -16.36
CA GLN A 749 9.63 23.41 -16.66
C GLN A 749 11.07 23.09 -16.29
N SER A 750 11.28 21.86 -15.80
CA SER A 750 12.59 21.27 -15.59
C SER A 750 12.74 19.96 -16.37
N ASP A 751 13.94 19.70 -16.85
CA ASP A 751 14.35 18.42 -17.44
C ASP A 751 15.13 17.53 -16.49
N SER A 752 15.36 17.96 -15.24
CA SER A 752 16.05 17.16 -14.23
C SER A 752 15.36 15.80 -14.10
N LEU A 753 16.16 14.73 -14.09
CA LEU A 753 15.66 13.39 -13.82
C LEU A 753 15.13 13.35 -12.38
N VAL A 754 13.94 12.79 -12.17
CA VAL A 754 13.35 12.52 -10.86
C VAL A 754 12.91 11.07 -10.84
N HIS A 755 13.19 10.35 -9.76
CA HIS A 755 12.70 8.98 -9.55
C HIS A 755 11.81 8.89 -8.31
N ALA A 756 10.92 7.89 -8.23
CA ALA A 756 10.03 7.67 -7.08
C ALA A 756 10.74 7.68 -5.72
N VAL A 757 11.96 7.12 -5.66
CA VAL A 757 12.79 7.08 -4.44
C VAL A 757 13.25 8.46 -3.98
N ASP A 758 13.26 9.47 -4.86
CA ASP A 758 13.66 10.84 -4.54
C ASP A 758 12.60 11.60 -3.74
N PHE A 759 11.33 11.16 -3.76
CA PHE A 759 10.24 11.86 -3.05
C PHE A 759 10.40 11.84 -1.54
N TYR A 760 10.83 10.71 -0.96
CA TYR A 760 11.06 10.57 0.47
C TYR A 760 12.06 11.62 0.99
N PRO A 761 13.32 11.67 0.52
CA PRO A 761 14.28 12.65 1.01
C PRO A 761 13.87 14.09 0.69
N THR A 762 13.16 14.32 -0.42
CA THR A 762 12.65 15.66 -0.77
C THR A 762 11.61 16.16 0.24
N LEU A 763 10.63 15.33 0.59
CA LEU A 763 9.57 15.72 1.53
C LEU A 763 10.12 15.92 2.96
N VAL A 764 11.06 15.06 3.39
CA VAL A 764 11.73 15.21 4.70
C VAL A 764 12.57 16.49 4.75
N GLU A 765 13.31 16.80 3.68
CA GLU A 765 14.08 18.04 3.59
C GLU A 765 13.17 19.28 3.54
N HIS A 766 12.07 19.23 2.79
CA HIS A 766 11.09 20.33 2.71
C HIS A 766 10.40 20.59 4.05
N ALA A 767 10.13 19.53 4.82
CA ALA A 767 9.71 19.61 6.22
C ALA A 767 10.79 20.22 7.13
N GLY A 768 12.00 20.45 6.62
CA GLY A 768 13.18 20.87 7.35
C GLY A 768 13.52 19.92 8.49
N SER A 769 13.37 18.62 8.23
CA SER A 769 13.76 17.52 9.10
C SER A 769 15.00 16.81 8.53
N THR A 770 15.56 15.86 9.27
CA THR A 770 16.69 15.04 8.83
C THR A 770 16.23 13.64 8.50
N LEU A 771 16.82 13.04 7.46
CA LEU A 771 16.59 11.64 7.14
C LEU A 771 16.89 10.73 8.35
N PRO A 772 16.10 9.66 8.55
CA PRO A 772 16.37 8.68 9.59
C PRO A 772 17.80 8.14 9.50
N ALA A 773 18.48 8.05 10.64
CA ALA A 773 19.86 7.60 10.71
C ALA A 773 19.97 6.08 10.46
N GLY A 774 21.08 5.66 9.84
CA GLY A 774 21.37 4.24 9.61
C GLY A 774 20.72 3.64 8.37
N ILE A 775 19.97 4.43 7.59
CA ILE A 775 19.37 4.02 6.33
C ILE A 775 20.20 4.58 5.16
N ASN A 776 20.59 3.71 4.22
CA ASN A 776 21.22 4.12 2.96
C ASN A 776 20.13 4.41 1.92
N PHE A 777 19.62 5.64 1.92
CA PHE A 777 18.62 6.07 0.95
C PHE A 777 19.18 6.07 -0.49
N ASP A 778 18.40 5.54 -1.44
CA ASP A 778 18.74 5.59 -2.87
C ASP A 778 18.26 6.89 -3.54
N GLY A 779 17.33 7.59 -2.88
CA GLY A 779 16.81 8.88 -3.30
C GLY A 779 17.78 10.03 -3.05
N THR A 780 17.78 10.99 -3.98
CA THR A 780 18.43 12.29 -3.80
C THR A 780 17.37 13.37 -3.79
N SER A 781 17.33 14.22 -2.76
CA SER A 781 16.37 15.30 -2.70
C SER A 781 16.47 16.26 -3.90
N PHE A 782 15.34 16.84 -4.30
CA PHE A 782 15.26 17.93 -5.27
C PHE A 782 14.64 19.21 -4.71
N ASP A 783 14.57 19.36 -3.37
CA ASP A 783 13.98 20.52 -2.68
C ASP A 783 14.59 21.86 -3.13
N ALA A 784 15.92 21.98 -3.07
CA ALA A 784 16.61 23.19 -3.51
C ALA A 784 16.36 23.50 -5.00
N HIS A 785 16.20 22.48 -5.83
CA HIS A 785 15.93 22.63 -7.26
C HIS A 785 14.50 23.12 -7.51
N MET A 786 13.50 22.63 -6.76
CA MET A 786 12.13 23.11 -6.94
C MET A 786 11.93 24.55 -6.48
N ALA A 787 12.70 25.03 -5.49
CA ALA A 787 12.65 26.43 -5.04
C ALA A 787 13.36 27.40 -6.02
N ASP A 788 14.49 26.99 -6.59
CA ASP A 788 15.21 27.78 -7.61
C ASP A 788 15.88 26.87 -8.66
N PRO A 789 15.13 26.46 -9.71
CA PRO A 789 15.64 25.53 -10.72
C PRO A 789 16.74 26.16 -11.60
N THR A 790 16.89 27.49 -11.56
CA THR A 790 17.86 28.21 -12.40
C THR A 790 19.25 28.25 -11.76
N THR A 791 19.33 28.35 -10.43
CA THR A 791 20.62 28.39 -9.72
C THR A 791 21.00 27.05 -9.12
N ASN A 792 20.02 26.25 -8.69
CA ASN A 792 20.23 24.91 -8.13
C ASN A 792 19.96 23.84 -9.19
N THR A 793 20.68 23.89 -10.32
CA THR A 793 20.56 22.85 -11.35
C THR A 793 20.91 21.48 -10.77
N ARG A 794 19.98 20.54 -10.82
CA ARG A 794 20.18 19.17 -10.32
C ARG A 794 20.56 18.25 -11.47
N ASP A 795 21.78 17.72 -11.40
CA ASP A 795 22.22 16.64 -12.27
C ASP A 795 22.14 15.33 -11.49
N ARG A 796 20.96 14.71 -11.55
CA ARG A 796 20.66 13.47 -10.84
C ARG A 796 21.46 12.32 -11.45
N GLU A 797 22.15 11.57 -10.61
CA GLU A 797 22.84 10.33 -11.01
C GLU A 797 21.88 9.33 -11.66
N THR A 798 22.43 8.37 -12.39
CA THR A 798 21.71 7.34 -13.15
C THR A 798 20.60 6.68 -12.34
N ILE A 799 19.42 6.56 -12.96
CA ILE A 799 18.27 5.82 -12.44
C ILE A 799 18.42 4.37 -12.88
N PHE A 800 18.24 3.45 -11.94
CA PHE A 800 18.36 2.03 -12.19
C PHE A 800 17.02 1.30 -12.03
N TYR A 801 16.87 0.23 -12.80
CA TYR A 801 15.80 -0.74 -12.62
C TYR A 801 16.38 -2.14 -12.60
N HIS A 802 15.79 -3.00 -11.78
CA HIS A 802 16.03 -4.43 -11.81
C HIS A 802 14.70 -5.16 -11.62
N LEU A 803 14.25 -5.87 -12.66
CA LEU A 803 13.05 -6.68 -12.62
C LEU A 803 13.44 -8.15 -12.85
N PRO A 804 13.58 -8.96 -11.80
CA PRO A 804 14.06 -10.33 -11.89
C PRO A 804 12.94 -11.34 -12.12
N GLY A 805 11.89 -10.94 -12.84
CA GLY A 805 10.69 -11.75 -13.04
C GLY A 805 9.96 -11.43 -14.33
N TYR A 806 8.96 -12.25 -14.60
CA TYR A 806 8.09 -12.15 -15.76
C TYR A 806 6.81 -11.42 -15.37
N MET A 807 6.53 -10.34 -16.09
CA MET A 807 5.16 -9.81 -16.21
C MET A 807 4.38 -10.74 -17.14
N ASP A 808 3.19 -10.34 -17.58
CA ASP A 808 2.42 -11.03 -18.63
C ASP A 808 3.00 -10.75 -20.03
N ASN A 809 2.15 -10.48 -21.01
CA ASN A 809 2.59 -10.07 -22.35
C ASN A 809 3.40 -8.77 -22.37
N ARG A 810 3.40 -8.03 -21.26
CA ARG A 810 3.89 -6.65 -21.22
C ARG A 810 5.38 -6.54 -20.97
N PHE A 811 6.01 -7.45 -20.22
CA PHE A 811 7.44 -7.35 -19.95
C PHE A 811 8.11 -8.65 -19.47
N ARG A 812 9.45 -8.69 -19.54
CA ARG A 812 10.31 -9.84 -19.23
C ARG A 812 11.46 -9.44 -18.31
N PRO A 813 12.20 -10.39 -17.71
CA PRO A 813 13.24 -10.02 -16.76
C PRO A 813 14.32 -9.15 -17.39
N CYS A 814 14.68 -8.05 -16.72
CA CYS A 814 15.67 -7.08 -17.23
C CYS A 814 16.38 -6.29 -16.12
N SER A 815 17.44 -5.59 -16.52
CA SER A 815 18.07 -4.51 -15.77
C SER A 815 18.23 -3.29 -16.66
N VAL A 816 18.04 -2.08 -16.13
CA VAL A 816 18.05 -0.84 -16.90
C VAL A 816 18.92 0.20 -16.21
N ALA A 817 19.67 0.97 -17.01
CA ALA A 817 20.32 2.22 -16.60
C ALA A 817 19.81 3.37 -17.48
N LEU A 818 19.23 4.39 -16.83
CA LEU A 818 18.76 5.62 -17.46
C LEU A 818 19.57 6.79 -16.90
N GLY A 819 20.37 7.43 -17.75
CA GLY A 819 21.30 8.46 -17.31
C GLY A 819 21.68 9.44 -18.40
N ARG A 820 22.28 10.56 -18.00
CA ARG A 820 22.77 11.59 -18.92
C ARG A 820 24.21 11.30 -19.32
N VAL A 821 24.47 11.26 -20.63
CA VAL A 821 25.81 11.13 -21.21
C VAL A 821 25.95 12.17 -22.30
N ASN A 822 27.03 12.95 -22.28
CA ASN A 822 27.29 14.01 -23.26
C ASN A 822 26.14 15.01 -23.46
N GLY A 823 25.43 15.35 -22.38
CA GLY A 823 24.32 16.32 -22.40
C GLY A 823 23.02 15.79 -23.03
N LYS A 824 22.91 14.49 -23.28
CA LYS A 824 21.66 13.84 -23.68
C LYS A 824 21.25 12.74 -22.72
N THR A 825 19.95 12.46 -22.65
CA THR A 825 19.38 11.37 -21.85
C THR A 825 19.36 10.07 -22.65
N TYR A 826 20.00 9.04 -22.09
CA TYR A 826 20.08 7.71 -22.68
C TYR A 826 19.50 6.66 -21.74
N LYS A 827 18.98 5.58 -22.34
CA LYS A 827 18.43 4.43 -21.63
C LYS A 827 19.02 3.15 -22.22
N LEU A 828 19.73 2.40 -21.38
CA LEU A 828 20.31 1.11 -21.70
C LEU A 828 19.50 0.01 -20.98
N ILE A 829 19.05 -0.99 -21.73
CA ILE A 829 18.30 -2.14 -21.21
C ILE A 829 19.12 -3.41 -21.48
N TYR A 830 19.32 -4.22 -20.44
CA TYR A 830 19.79 -5.59 -20.55
C TYR A 830 18.65 -6.56 -20.26
N THR A 831 18.29 -7.37 -21.25
CA THR A 831 17.24 -8.37 -21.16
C THR A 831 17.84 -9.75 -20.92
N TYR A 832 17.40 -10.43 -19.85
CA TYR A 832 17.92 -11.75 -19.49
C TYR A 832 17.33 -12.89 -20.35
N ASP A 833 16.11 -12.71 -20.87
CA ASP A 833 15.43 -13.72 -21.70
C ASP A 833 14.97 -13.13 -23.05
N THR A 834 15.86 -13.17 -24.05
CA THR A 834 15.58 -12.62 -25.39
C THR A 834 14.54 -13.42 -26.17
N ASN A 835 14.22 -14.64 -25.75
CA ASN A 835 13.32 -15.55 -26.46
C ASN A 835 11.88 -15.50 -25.94
N TYR A 836 11.63 -14.86 -24.79
CA TYR A 836 10.28 -14.72 -24.24
C TYR A 836 9.36 -13.89 -25.16
N ALA A 837 8.35 -14.56 -25.71
CA ALA A 837 7.30 -13.98 -26.58
C ALA A 837 5.96 -14.71 -26.31
N PRO A 838 5.28 -14.39 -25.20
CA PRO A 838 4.20 -15.22 -24.63
C PRO A 838 2.92 -15.29 -25.46
N THR A 839 2.62 -14.29 -26.30
CA THR A 839 1.43 -14.31 -27.17
C THR A 839 1.75 -13.81 -28.59
N PRO A 840 2.18 -14.68 -29.50
CA PRO A 840 2.46 -14.31 -30.89
C PRO A 840 1.25 -13.65 -31.57
N GLY A 841 1.42 -12.43 -32.08
CA GLY A 841 0.38 -11.70 -32.82
C GLY A 841 -0.51 -10.76 -31.99
N ASN A 842 -0.35 -10.73 -30.66
CA ASN A 842 -0.89 -9.62 -29.85
C ASN A 842 0.01 -8.38 -30.06
N PRO A 843 -0.52 -7.21 -30.48
CA PRO A 843 0.26 -6.00 -30.72
C PRO A 843 1.01 -5.48 -29.48
N GLU A 844 0.59 -5.86 -28.28
CA GLU A 844 1.26 -5.52 -27.02
C GLU A 844 2.32 -6.54 -26.59
N SER A 845 2.36 -7.72 -27.24
CA SER A 845 3.28 -8.78 -26.89
C SER A 845 4.69 -8.45 -27.32
N LEU A 846 5.64 -8.72 -26.42
CA LEU A 846 7.06 -8.60 -26.70
C LEU A 846 7.48 -9.46 -27.89
N GLN A 847 8.33 -8.88 -28.74
CA GLN A 847 8.98 -9.59 -29.84
C GLN A 847 10.23 -10.32 -29.32
N VAL A 848 10.62 -11.39 -30.02
CA VAL A 848 11.94 -12.03 -29.82
C VAL A 848 13.02 -11.00 -30.17
N LEU A 849 13.99 -10.82 -29.28
CA LEU A 849 15.08 -9.88 -29.50
C LEU A 849 16.25 -10.57 -30.20
N SER A 850 16.87 -9.84 -31.13
CA SER A 850 18.10 -10.29 -31.79
C SER A 850 19.35 -10.11 -30.93
N SER A 851 19.26 -9.27 -29.89
CA SER A 851 20.32 -8.92 -28.94
C SER A 851 19.71 -8.77 -27.53
N PRO A 852 20.43 -9.13 -26.46
CA PRO A 852 20.00 -8.85 -25.09
C PRO A 852 20.13 -7.36 -24.72
N TRP A 853 20.87 -6.57 -25.50
CA TRP A 853 21.09 -5.15 -25.25
C TRP A 853 20.24 -4.27 -26.16
N GLU A 854 19.57 -3.29 -25.55
CA GLU A 854 18.91 -2.19 -26.25
C GLU A 854 19.44 -0.85 -25.72
N LEU A 855 19.67 0.13 -26.61
CA LEU A 855 20.09 1.48 -26.25
C LEU A 855 19.22 2.50 -26.98
N TYR A 856 18.67 3.46 -26.25
CA TYR A 856 17.84 4.53 -26.78
C TYR A 856 18.36 5.90 -26.33
N CYS A 857 18.40 6.85 -27.26
CA CYS A 857 18.60 8.27 -26.95
C CYS A 857 17.22 8.92 -26.84
N LEU A 858 16.75 9.19 -25.62
CA LEU A 858 15.37 9.61 -25.36
C LEU A 858 15.07 11.03 -25.83
N ASP A 859 16.09 11.90 -25.88
CA ASP A 859 15.94 13.26 -26.42
C ASP A 859 15.71 13.27 -27.94
N ASP A 860 16.23 12.26 -28.65
CA ASP A 860 16.10 12.12 -30.11
C ASP A 860 14.93 11.18 -30.48
N ASN A 861 14.61 10.22 -29.62
CA ASN A 861 13.59 9.20 -29.85
C ASN A 861 12.93 8.77 -28.52
N ILE A 862 12.02 9.61 -28.03
CA ILE A 862 11.22 9.34 -26.83
C ILE A 862 10.29 8.12 -26.99
N SER A 863 10.00 7.74 -28.23
CA SER A 863 9.16 6.58 -28.57
C SER A 863 9.92 5.25 -28.57
N GLU A 864 11.22 5.25 -28.26
CA GLU A 864 12.06 4.04 -28.18
C GLU A 864 11.91 3.12 -29.42
N THR A 865 11.74 3.71 -30.60
CA THR A 865 11.51 2.98 -31.86
C THR A 865 12.80 2.64 -32.61
N ASN A 866 13.91 3.27 -32.25
CA ASN A 866 15.21 3.09 -32.89
C ASN A 866 16.23 2.58 -31.88
N ASN A 867 16.43 1.25 -31.84
CA ASN A 867 17.44 0.63 -30.99
C ASN A 867 18.84 0.92 -31.57
N LEU A 868 19.64 1.71 -30.87
CA LEU A 868 21.00 2.07 -31.27
C LEU A 868 21.98 0.89 -31.15
N MET A 869 21.58 -0.24 -30.56
CA MET A 869 22.37 -1.47 -30.53
C MET A 869 22.13 -2.40 -31.72
N ASP A 870 21.11 -2.15 -32.55
CA ASP A 870 20.80 -3.02 -33.68
C ASP A 870 21.80 -2.82 -34.83
N GLY A 871 22.74 -3.77 -34.97
CA GLY A 871 23.31 -4.28 -36.23
C GLY A 871 24.07 -3.35 -37.18
N SER A 872 24.08 -2.03 -37.01
CA SER A 872 24.87 -1.12 -37.86
C SER A 872 26.22 -0.80 -37.22
N TYR A 873 27.28 -0.95 -38.01
CA TYR A 873 28.65 -0.66 -37.61
C TYR A 873 28.82 0.80 -37.16
N SER A 874 28.07 1.71 -37.78
CA SER A 874 28.17 3.14 -37.49
C SER A 874 27.51 3.51 -36.16
N ASN A 875 26.46 2.80 -35.75
CA ASN A 875 25.88 2.97 -34.43
C ASN A 875 26.87 2.60 -33.32
N HIS A 876 27.65 1.53 -33.52
CA HIS A 876 28.72 1.17 -32.59
C HIS A 876 29.79 2.27 -32.48
N LEU A 877 30.25 2.83 -33.60
CA LEU A 877 31.25 3.92 -33.57
C LEU A 877 30.74 5.19 -32.87
N LEU A 878 29.45 5.48 -32.98
CA LEU A 878 28.84 6.67 -32.39
C LEU A 878 28.44 6.50 -30.92
N TYR A 879 27.96 5.31 -30.55
CA TYR A 879 27.27 5.09 -29.27
C TYR A 879 27.92 4.01 -28.38
N GLY A 880 28.94 3.30 -28.84
CA GLY A 880 29.64 2.27 -28.05
C GLY A 880 30.14 2.80 -26.71
N GLY A 881 30.80 3.96 -26.71
CA GLY A 881 31.26 4.59 -25.45
C GLY A 881 30.11 5.03 -24.51
N VAL A 882 28.93 5.34 -25.05
CA VAL A 882 27.74 5.64 -24.23
C VAL A 882 27.20 4.36 -23.60
N ALA A 883 27.07 3.28 -24.39
CA ALA A 883 26.65 1.97 -23.91
C ALA A 883 27.59 1.44 -22.82
N ASP A 884 28.91 1.53 -23.03
CA ASP A 884 29.93 1.10 -22.07
C ASP A 884 29.83 1.87 -20.74
N THR A 885 29.60 3.18 -20.83
CA THR A 885 29.46 4.04 -19.64
C THR A 885 28.25 3.62 -18.79
N LEU A 886 27.09 3.47 -19.42
CA LEU A 886 25.86 3.07 -18.72
C LEU A 886 25.92 1.62 -18.23
N ALA A 887 26.53 0.71 -19.01
CA ALA A 887 26.72 -0.68 -18.62
C ALA A 887 27.65 -0.80 -17.40
N ALA A 888 28.73 0.00 -17.35
CA ALA A 888 29.63 0.05 -16.21
C ALA A 888 28.94 0.58 -14.95
N GLN A 889 28.11 1.62 -15.08
CA GLN A 889 27.30 2.14 -13.98
C GLN A 889 26.27 1.11 -13.48
N LEU A 890 25.56 0.45 -14.40
CA LEU A 890 24.59 -0.59 -14.07
C LEU A 890 25.25 -1.75 -13.31
N ARG A 891 26.43 -2.19 -13.76
CA ARG A 891 27.20 -3.23 -13.09
C ARG A 891 27.64 -2.80 -11.70
N ALA A 892 28.18 -1.58 -11.57
CA ALA A 892 28.61 -1.06 -10.28
C ALA A 892 27.44 -0.98 -9.28
N TRP A 893 26.25 -0.59 -9.73
CA TRP A 893 25.05 -0.56 -8.90
C TRP A 893 24.56 -1.96 -8.50
N ILE A 894 24.53 -2.92 -9.44
CA ILE A 894 24.17 -4.31 -9.15
C ILE A 894 25.14 -4.95 -8.14
N ASP A 895 26.45 -4.75 -8.36
CA ASP A 895 27.53 -5.39 -7.61
C ASP A 895 27.93 -4.64 -6.34
N GLN A 896 27.22 -3.56 -5.97
CA GLN A 896 27.64 -2.69 -4.86
C GLN A 896 27.77 -3.42 -3.51
N GLY A 897 26.99 -4.50 -3.33
CA GLY A 897 27.00 -5.31 -2.11
C GLY A 897 26.61 -4.51 -0.86
N GLY A 898 26.89 -5.09 0.32
CA GLY A 898 26.49 -4.53 1.61
C GLY A 898 25.45 -5.41 2.31
N ASP A 899 25.33 -5.25 3.63
CA ASP A 899 24.39 -6.04 4.44
C ASP A 899 22.93 -5.68 4.12
N ASP A 900 22.68 -4.44 3.70
CA ASP A 900 21.37 -3.90 3.32
C ASP A 900 21.06 -4.03 1.82
N TRP A 901 21.88 -4.75 1.05
CA TRP A 901 21.72 -4.93 -0.40
C TRP A 901 21.40 -6.38 -0.75
N ASN A 902 20.19 -6.62 -1.23
CA ASN A 902 19.65 -7.93 -1.59
C ASN A 902 19.02 -7.91 -2.98
N ILE A 903 19.88 -7.90 -4.01
CA ILE A 903 19.43 -8.02 -5.39
C ILE A 903 18.97 -9.45 -5.69
N LYS A 904 17.71 -9.61 -6.14
CA LYS A 904 17.13 -10.92 -6.43
C LYS A 904 17.57 -11.41 -7.81
N GLN A 905 18.17 -12.58 -7.89
CA GLN A 905 18.68 -13.13 -9.16
C GLN A 905 17.65 -14.04 -9.85
N ILE A 906 17.65 -14.06 -11.19
CA ILE A 906 16.81 -14.95 -12.00
C ILE A 906 17.51 -16.31 -12.16
N THR A 907 16.79 -17.41 -11.99
CA THR A 907 17.31 -18.75 -12.31
C THR A 907 16.68 -19.27 -13.60
N ASP A 908 17.47 -19.49 -14.66
CA ASP A 908 16.97 -20.01 -15.94
C ASP A 908 16.44 -21.46 -15.79
N PRO A 909 15.13 -21.72 -15.97
CA PRO A 909 14.56 -23.05 -15.86
C PRO A 909 14.95 -24.00 -17.01
N ASN A 910 15.42 -23.48 -18.15
CA ASN A 910 15.73 -24.27 -19.35
C ASN A 910 17.19 -24.77 -19.41
N ASN A 911 18.11 -24.18 -18.64
CA ASN A 911 19.54 -24.52 -18.71
C ASN A 911 20.10 -25.31 -17.51
N GLY A 912 19.31 -25.57 -16.46
CA GLY A 912 19.66 -26.51 -15.38
C GLY A 912 20.98 -26.23 -14.62
N ASN A 913 21.64 -25.11 -14.88
CA ASN A 913 22.89 -24.71 -14.25
C ASN A 913 22.64 -23.46 -13.40
N ALA A 914 22.97 -23.57 -12.11
CA ALA A 914 22.86 -22.54 -11.08
C ALA A 914 23.91 -21.41 -11.21
N GLU A 915 24.33 -21.07 -12.43
CA GLU A 915 25.15 -19.90 -12.67
C GLU A 915 24.37 -19.01 -13.62
N VAL A 916 23.68 -18.03 -13.01
CA VAL A 916 23.37 -16.75 -13.67
C VAL A 916 24.62 -16.40 -14.47
N PRO A 917 24.56 -16.16 -15.78
CA PRO A 917 25.71 -15.61 -16.44
C PRO A 917 26.02 -14.33 -15.66
N PHE A 918 27.18 -14.31 -14.99
CA PHE A 918 27.85 -13.06 -14.65
C PHE A 918 27.54 -12.10 -15.79
N LEU A 919 26.97 -10.92 -15.50
CA LEU A 919 26.91 -9.82 -16.47
C LEU A 919 28.27 -9.86 -17.18
N PRO A 920 28.35 -10.24 -18.48
CA PRO A 920 29.61 -10.64 -19.07
C PRO A 920 30.65 -9.59 -18.71
N SER A 921 31.87 -9.99 -18.30
CA SER A 921 32.96 -9.04 -18.04
C SER A 921 33.10 -7.99 -19.15
N ASP A 922 32.58 -8.34 -20.32
CA ASP A 922 32.55 -7.63 -21.56
C ASP A 922 31.26 -6.78 -21.57
N ALA A 923 31.43 -5.47 -21.33
CA ALA A 923 30.50 -4.46 -21.86
C ALA A 923 30.14 -4.84 -23.30
N PRO A 924 28.91 -4.58 -23.79
CA PRO A 924 28.34 -5.24 -24.98
C PRO A 924 29.40 -5.47 -26.05
N ASP A 925 29.94 -6.69 -26.09
CA ASP A 925 30.73 -7.18 -27.21
C ASP A 925 29.69 -7.39 -28.30
N VAL A 926 29.29 -6.29 -28.94
CA VAL A 926 28.68 -6.36 -30.25
C VAL A 926 29.79 -6.98 -31.07
N ILE A 927 29.70 -8.30 -31.27
CA ILE A 927 30.57 -9.03 -32.19
C ILE A 927 30.23 -8.47 -33.56
N VAL A 928 30.84 -7.34 -33.88
CA VAL A 928 31.14 -6.94 -35.23
C VAL A 928 31.97 -8.12 -35.74
N PRO A 929 31.46 -8.96 -36.66
CA PRO A 929 32.23 -10.07 -37.21
C PRO A 929 33.64 -9.57 -37.54
N HIS A 930 34.68 -10.39 -37.38
CA HIS A 930 36.07 -9.96 -37.66
C HIS A 930 36.23 -9.36 -39.08
N GLU A 931 35.29 -9.65 -39.98
CA GLU A 931 35.14 -9.11 -41.32
C GLU A 931 34.48 -7.72 -41.42
N GLN A 932 33.81 -7.24 -40.37
CA GLN A 932 33.23 -5.90 -40.22
C GLN A 932 34.06 -4.93 -39.36
N GLN A 933 34.98 -5.43 -38.53
CA GLN A 933 35.98 -4.59 -37.83
C GLN A 933 36.88 -3.91 -38.88
N PHE A 934 37.45 -2.74 -38.58
CA PHE A 934 38.32 -1.97 -39.51
C PHE A 934 39.39 -2.86 -40.17
N HIS A 935 39.11 -3.45 -41.33
CA HIS A 935 40.12 -4.09 -42.16
C HIS A 935 40.73 -3.03 -43.06
N ILE A 936 41.81 -2.41 -42.60
CA ILE A 936 42.75 -1.78 -43.53
C ILE A 936 43.39 -2.93 -44.32
N THR A 937 42.82 -3.27 -45.47
CA THR A 937 43.48 -4.15 -46.44
C THR A 937 44.60 -3.35 -47.10
N GLY A 938 45.74 -3.27 -46.43
CA GLY A 938 46.95 -2.66 -46.96
C GLY A 938 47.48 -3.47 -48.14
N GLN A 939 46.93 -3.24 -49.33
CA GLN A 939 47.63 -3.53 -50.59
C GLN A 939 47.89 -2.21 -51.30
N GLY A 940 49.16 -1.79 -51.28
CA GLY A 940 49.64 -0.68 -52.08
C GLY A 940 50.12 0.50 -51.24
N VAL A 941 51.33 0.37 -50.68
CA VAL A 941 52.22 1.52 -50.62
C VAL A 941 52.93 1.55 -51.98
N ASP A 942 52.70 2.59 -52.78
CA ASP A 942 53.55 2.84 -53.96
C ASP A 942 54.87 3.44 -53.46
N GLU A 943 55.93 2.61 -53.50
CA GLU A 943 57.27 2.89 -53.00
C GLU A 943 57.92 4.16 -53.59
N GLY A 944 57.38 4.70 -54.69
CA GLY A 944 57.88 5.91 -55.34
C GLY A 944 57.15 7.21 -55.02
N THR A 945 55.93 7.16 -54.47
CA THR A 945 55.04 8.35 -54.39
C THR A 945 54.43 8.63 -53.02
N GLY A 946 54.58 7.75 -52.03
CA GLY A 946 53.95 7.91 -50.70
C GLY A 946 52.42 7.80 -50.73
N ASN A 947 51.87 7.17 -51.78
CA ASN A 947 50.44 6.95 -51.92
C ASN A 947 50.04 5.67 -51.20
N ILE A 948 48.97 5.78 -50.42
CA ILE A 948 48.45 4.70 -49.60
C ILE A 948 46.99 4.51 -49.96
N THR A 949 46.64 3.28 -50.33
CA THR A 949 45.24 2.89 -50.51
C THR A 949 44.71 2.37 -49.19
N MET A 950 43.72 3.06 -48.62
CA MET A 950 43.01 2.60 -47.44
C MET A 950 41.60 2.20 -47.83
N THR A 951 41.21 0.98 -47.48
CA THR A 951 39.82 0.54 -47.55
C THR A 951 39.33 0.30 -46.13
N TRP A 952 38.12 0.74 -45.82
CA TRP A 952 37.45 0.45 -44.55
C TRP A 952 35.96 0.20 -44.80
N ASN A 953 35.30 -0.45 -43.84
CA ASN A 953 33.85 -0.56 -43.83
C ASN A 953 33.25 0.79 -43.44
N SER A 954 32.20 1.20 -44.13
CA SER A 954 31.57 2.50 -43.94
C SER A 954 30.06 2.40 -44.14
N GLU A 955 29.32 3.48 -43.89
CA GLU A 955 27.90 3.60 -44.25
C GLU A 955 27.68 4.87 -45.07
N ALA A 956 26.70 4.85 -45.98
CA ALA A 956 26.41 6.00 -46.83
C ALA A 956 26.12 7.26 -45.98
N ASN A 957 26.57 8.42 -46.45
CA ASN A 957 26.39 9.75 -45.83
C ASN A 957 27.17 10.00 -44.53
N PHE A 958 27.88 9.01 -43.99
CA PHE A 958 28.83 9.24 -42.91
C PHE A 958 30.10 9.93 -43.42
N VAL A 959 30.62 10.86 -42.62
CA VAL A 959 31.81 11.65 -42.94
C VAL A 959 32.98 11.15 -42.09
N TYR A 960 34.06 10.78 -42.75
CA TYR A 960 35.29 10.29 -42.14
C TYR A 960 36.44 11.26 -42.40
N GLN A 961 37.46 11.20 -41.54
CA GLN A 961 38.76 11.79 -41.78
C GLN A 961 39.84 10.75 -41.52
N ILE A 962 40.98 10.86 -42.19
CA ILE A 962 42.14 10.02 -41.99
C ILE A 962 43.18 10.84 -41.23
N GLU A 963 43.68 10.27 -40.14
CA GLU A 963 44.73 10.85 -39.32
C GLU A 963 45.98 9.97 -39.38
N ALA A 964 47.15 10.60 -39.27
CA ALA A 964 48.43 9.92 -39.20
C ALA A 964 49.27 10.41 -38.01
N SER A 965 50.12 9.53 -37.49
CA SER A 965 51.08 9.86 -36.44
C SER A 965 52.34 9.00 -36.54
N SER A 966 53.45 9.48 -35.97
CA SER A 966 54.66 8.67 -35.73
C SER A 966 54.59 7.87 -34.43
N THR A 967 53.57 8.06 -33.60
CA THR A 967 53.36 7.32 -32.34
C THR A 967 51.88 7.00 -32.14
N MET A 968 51.55 6.03 -31.29
CA MET A 968 50.16 5.75 -30.92
C MET A 968 49.64 6.62 -29.74
N GLN A 969 50.36 7.65 -29.32
CA GLN A 969 49.93 8.50 -28.20
C GLN A 969 48.76 9.41 -28.59
N GLU A 970 47.73 9.46 -27.76
CA GLU A 970 46.59 10.36 -27.96
C GLU A 970 47.05 11.83 -27.92
N GLY A 971 46.59 12.65 -28.87
CA GLY A 971 47.07 14.02 -29.09
C GLY A 971 48.25 14.18 -30.08
N SER A 972 48.90 13.08 -30.50
CA SER A 972 49.96 13.11 -31.54
C SER A 972 49.44 13.03 -32.98
N TRP A 973 48.16 12.73 -33.15
CA TRP A 973 47.51 12.49 -34.44
C TRP A 973 47.28 13.79 -35.22
N GLN A 974 47.63 13.79 -36.50
CA GLN A 974 47.42 14.90 -37.43
C GLN A 974 46.46 14.47 -38.54
N VAL A 975 45.46 15.32 -38.84
CA VAL A 975 44.53 15.07 -39.94
C VAL A 975 45.28 15.23 -41.26
N ILE A 976 45.26 14.18 -42.09
CA ILE A 976 45.90 14.17 -43.41
C ILE A 976 44.89 14.19 -44.55
N GLU A 977 43.65 13.75 -44.32
CA GLU A 977 42.52 13.90 -45.24
C GLU A 977 41.24 14.06 -44.41
N ALA A 978 40.34 14.97 -44.79
CA ALA A 978 39.09 15.23 -44.08
C ALA A 978 37.88 15.21 -45.02
N ASN A 979 36.67 15.20 -44.46
CA ASN A 979 35.41 15.29 -45.21
C ASN A 979 35.19 14.15 -46.21
N ILE A 980 35.62 12.94 -45.89
CA ILE A 980 35.42 11.76 -46.72
C ILE A 980 33.99 11.27 -46.51
N VAL A 981 33.09 11.66 -47.41
CA VAL A 981 31.69 11.18 -47.39
C VAL A 981 31.64 9.78 -47.97
N ALA A 982 31.25 8.81 -47.16
CA ALA A 982 31.07 7.44 -47.59
C ALA A 982 29.81 7.28 -48.46
N ALA A 983 29.90 6.43 -49.48
CA ALA A 983 28.82 6.20 -50.46
C ALA A 983 28.07 4.88 -50.25
N GLY A 984 28.51 4.03 -49.32
CA GLY A 984 27.95 2.69 -49.11
C GLY A 984 28.69 1.92 -48.02
N SER A 985 28.52 0.59 -48.02
CA SER A 985 29.02 -0.34 -46.99
C SER A 985 30.56 -0.43 -46.88
N SER A 986 31.29 0.14 -47.83
CA SER A 986 32.75 0.22 -47.81
C SER A 986 33.22 1.49 -48.52
N THR A 987 34.28 2.10 -48.00
CA THR A 987 34.95 3.25 -48.60
C THR A 987 36.40 2.90 -48.86
N THR A 988 36.84 3.12 -50.09
CA THR A 988 38.25 3.07 -50.49
C THR A 988 38.71 4.48 -50.81
N LYS A 989 39.81 4.90 -50.20
CA LYS A 989 40.43 6.21 -50.45
C LYS A 989 41.92 6.04 -50.68
N ASN A 990 42.40 6.67 -51.74
CA ASN A 990 43.82 6.87 -51.96
C ASN A 990 44.22 8.18 -51.29
N ILE A 991 45.19 8.12 -50.39
CA ILE A 991 45.76 9.28 -49.70
C ILE A 991 47.24 9.42 -50.04
N THR A 992 47.75 10.63 -49.94
CA THR A 992 49.18 10.92 -50.03
C THR A 992 49.63 11.42 -48.65
N ASP A 993 50.45 10.64 -47.94
CA ASP A 993 51.13 11.13 -46.72
C ASP A 993 52.56 11.53 -47.09
N PRO A 994 52.86 12.83 -47.23
CA PRO A 994 54.20 13.30 -47.58
C PRO A 994 55.24 13.03 -46.48
N ALA A 995 54.81 12.65 -45.28
CA ALA A 995 55.68 12.24 -44.19
C ALA A 995 55.84 10.70 -44.11
N ALA A 996 55.21 9.93 -45.00
CA ALA A 996 55.45 8.50 -45.09
C ALA A 996 56.87 8.22 -45.62
N SER A 997 57.63 7.45 -44.85
CA SER A 997 58.98 6.99 -45.19
C SER A 997 59.05 5.47 -45.02
N VAL A 998 59.89 4.82 -45.84
CA VAL A 998 60.17 3.37 -45.69
C VAL A 998 61.03 3.05 -44.46
N ASP A 999 61.68 4.06 -43.89
CA ASP A 999 62.60 3.90 -42.77
C ASP A 999 61.94 4.16 -41.40
N ASP A 1000 60.72 4.70 -41.35
CA ASP A 1000 60.02 5.09 -40.12
C ASP A 1000 58.65 4.41 -39.98
N ILE A 1001 58.27 4.08 -38.74
CA ILE A 1001 56.93 3.57 -38.45
C ILE A 1001 55.93 4.72 -38.48
N ARG A 1002 54.94 4.60 -39.36
CA ARG A 1002 53.82 5.54 -39.48
C ARG A 1002 52.52 4.83 -39.17
N PHE A 1003 51.72 5.40 -38.27
CA PHE A 1003 50.41 4.90 -37.89
C PHE A 1003 49.33 5.71 -38.59
N TYR A 1004 48.28 5.04 -39.05
CA TYR A 1004 47.11 5.65 -39.66
C TYR A 1004 45.85 5.21 -38.92
N ARG A 1005 44.90 6.11 -38.75
CA ARG A 1005 43.55 5.78 -38.27
C ARG A 1005 42.50 6.51 -39.10
N VAL A 1006 41.38 5.83 -39.33
CA VAL A 1006 40.19 6.45 -39.92
C VAL A 1006 39.29 6.84 -38.75
N LYS A 1007 38.94 8.12 -38.66
CA LYS A 1007 38.08 8.69 -37.62
C LYS A 1007 36.76 9.11 -38.24
N LEU A 1008 35.65 8.62 -37.69
CA LEU A 1008 34.33 9.14 -38.02
C LEU A 1008 34.17 10.54 -37.38
N VAL A 1009 33.72 11.53 -38.16
CA VAL A 1009 33.64 12.92 -37.69
C VAL A 1009 32.25 13.53 -37.76
N ALA A 1010 31.37 13.03 -38.63
CA ALA A 1010 29.99 13.49 -38.73
C ALA A 1010 29.11 12.48 -39.48
N HIS A 1011 27.80 12.74 -39.48
CA HIS A 1011 26.82 12.19 -40.42
C HIS A 1011 26.21 13.37 -41.17
N GLN A 1012 26.07 13.28 -42.50
CA GLN A 1012 25.47 14.35 -43.33
C GLN A 1012 23.96 14.45 -43.17
#